data_AF-A0A6C0EV22-F1
#
_entry.id   AF-A0A6C0EV22-F1
#
_cell.length_a   1.000
_cell.length_b   1.000
_cell.length_c   1.000
_cell.angle_alpha   90.00
_cell.angle_beta   90.00
_cell.angle_gamma   90.00
#
_symmetry.space_group_name_H-M   'P 1'
#
loop_
_entity.id
_entity.type
_entity.pdbx_description
1 polymer ?
#
loop_
_entity_poly.entity_id
_entity_poly.type
_entity_poly.pdbx_seq_one_letter_code
_entity_poly.pdbx_strand_id
1 'polypeptide(L)'
;MSGILNLFSSTNDLTKKNSITNSASDYTKTNINVFKPTPGLSQGDKFKKYQKKIRQNLDKTVKTSNSKSKEGFSSKNTNTDFSLTKETRNVLSETNIIPEERDITFLQEQYKITLDEYENLLAKLSGATSGYLNRVSPNNPYLGKNIKIGKEIMYVTQQGIAKWYPDFWAIYYTCGRNGCPPNGQFIDTNLQWSINYETPGATIPTTPSLVTGTPMIQGQSCGNEGKNVYVNNMLDPNLQITPFYHGCFQDSITSPAMDYIGNTPLTSSSGTYNIDQCKQAAIDNGYNLYALQNVDENTSLGYCAVSNYMTNAAMYGLSMIPTAMVPLWSSGTSGQSGNVAVLTDQGALAVYNSSGTSVFNTDYSKSQPSNYLGCYVDAPNRAMPLYNGGSQEYNNAQCQQIAQQNGAAFYGLQNSTSGTTAQCAISSNWQLTSQYGKAGNCTQIGDGSYSGGGWSNAVYNTSLPQSNYFLALQDDGNMVICRGTSPLDNQGYIWATGVKVQQANPDYAAAKGKYGQNYITQGSTLAAGDFIGSPSGNMALIMQDDGNLVLYSFRFETNCKKIKDSNMIGGGVGANPVYELNIAGTKSNMGKLAYIDQNAELHAYPDDNKQSINEYTSFMNMDSGGNDIPNAASANSTIEQCQAVCNDNTDCYGFVFDTRNGSNICYPKNSGVYPVGDKQLLSGVNLFIKNVQPEFVPIGVSNNTNNSDTITYQNYVNGGNIGNEYGLSNATRLQKQELTQLQNRLNLLGSQIKNQTNSFIKGDTMINNQGVRNMVGLGSYLNEIDNTNNKIKATTGGNLQNILNDSDIVVLQQNYNYLFWSILAAGTVLISMNIIKK
;
A
#
# COMPACT_ATOMS: atom_id res chain seq x y z
N MET A 1 -38.39 -31.29 32.82
CA MET A 1 -39.73 -31.23 33.45
C MET A 1 -40.64 -30.45 32.53
N SER A 2 -41.85 -30.99 32.38
CA SER A 2 -42.80 -30.84 31.28
C SER A 2 -43.66 -29.57 31.31
N GLY A 3 -44.23 -29.23 30.14
CA GLY A 3 -45.39 -28.32 29.96
C GLY A 3 -45.24 -27.44 28.70
N ILE A 4 -45.49 -27.90 27.47
CA ILE A 4 -46.81 -27.94 26.75
C ILE A 4 -47.44 -26.54 26.65
N LEU A 5 -47.95 -25.99 25.53
CA LEU A 5 -47.96 -26.28 24.09
C LEU A 5 -48.85 -25.19 23.44
N ASN A 6 -48.67 -24.95 22.13
CA ASN A 6 -49.66 -24.45 21.15
C ASN A 6 -50.09 -22.96 21.14
N LEU A 7 -49.68 -22.25 20.08
CA LEU A 7 -50.61 -21.65 19.08
C LEU A 7 -49.86 -20.99 17.91
N PHE A 8 -49.14 -21.78 17.09
CA PHE A 8 -48.84 -21.40 15.70
C PHE A 8 -48.82 -22.65 14.82
N SER A 9 -49.93 -22.91 14.14
CA SER A 9 -49.98 -23.82 12.99
C SER A 9 -50.86 -23.19 11.91
N SER A 10 -50.53 -23.48 10.66
CA SER A 10 -51.10 -23.01 9.39
C SER A 10 -50.49 -21.74 8.79
N THR A 11 -49.49 -21.93 7.94
CA THR A 11 -49.52 -21.51 6.53
C THR A 11 -48.29 -22.05 5.80
N ASN A 12 -48.39 -23.30 5.35
CA ASN A 12 -47.56 -23.85 4.28
C ASN A 12 -48.54 -24.51 3.32
N ASP A 13 -48.88 -23.82 2.24
CA ASP A 13 -49.17 -24.50 0.99
C ASP A 13 -49.04 -23.55 -0.21
N LEU A 14 -48.74 -24.15 -1.36
CA LEU A 14 -48.62 -23.57 -2.71
C LEU A 14 -47.21 -23.14 -3.14
N THR A 15 -46.34 -24.14 -3.25
CA THR A 15 -45.43 -24.24 -4.41
C THR A 15 -46.05 -25.19 -5.44
N LYS A 16 -46.21 -24.74 -6.70
CA LYS A 16 -45.90 -25.55 -7.89
C LYS A 16 -45.95 -24.73 -9.20
N LYS A 17 -44.93 -25.00 -10.02
CA LYS A 17 -44.60 -24.48 -11.36
C LYS A 17 -45.52 -24.98 -12.48
N ASN A 18 -45.47 -24.24 -13.60
CA ASN A 18 -45.52 -24.62 -15.04
C ASN A 18 -46.52 -23.71 -15.77
N SER A 19 -46.32 -23.21 -17.00
CA SER A 19 -45.29 -23.34 -18.03
C SER A 19 -45.60 -22.31 -19.13
N ILE A 20 -44.59 -21.89 -19.88
CA ILE A 20 -44.66 -20.96 -21.03
C ILE A 20 -45.33 -21.65 -22.23
N THR A 21 -46.18 -20.93 -22.97
CA THR A 21 -46.27 -21.03 -24.45
C THR A 21 -46.60 -19.67 -25.07
N ASN A 22 -45.90 -19.39 -26.17
CA ASN A 22 -45.98 -18.24 -27.06
C ASN A 22 -47.01 -18.52 -28.16
N SER A 23 -47.78 -17.53 -28.62
CA SER A 23 -48.06 -17.30 -30.06
C SER A 23 -49.03 -16.14 -30.29
N ALA A 24 -48.62 -15.24 -31.18
CA ALA A 24 -49.41 -14.18 -31.77
C ALA A 24 -50.25 -14.72 -32.94
N SER A 25 -51.54 -14.40 -32.97
CA SER A 25 -52.37 -14.10 -34.16
C SER A 25 -53.83 -14.21 -33.75
N ASP A 26 -54.56 -13.09 -33.74
CA ASP A 26 -55.88 -13.00 -34.36
C ASP A 26 -56.43 -11.59 -34.20
N TYR A 27 -56.30 -10.84 -35.29
CA TYR A 27 -57.03 -9.61 -35.55
C TYR A 27 -58.36 -10.01 -36.17
N THR A 28 -59.49 -9.76 -35.50
CA THR A 28 -60.75 -9.39 -36.17
C THR A 28 -61.77 -8.81 -35.18
N LYS A 29 -62.01 -7.50 -35.35
CA LYS A 29 -63.17 -6.67 -34.99
C LYS A 29 -64.24 -7.24 -34.03
N THR A 30 -64.40 -6.64 -32.85
CA THR A 30 -65.55 -5.76 -32.52
C THR A 30 -65.47 -5.16 -31.10
N ASN A 31 -65.73 -3.85 -31.04
CA ASN A 31 -66.20 -2.98 -29.94
C ASN A 31 -65.56 -2.96 -28.54
N ILE A 32 -65.17 -1.74 -28.18
CA ILE A 32 -64.60 -1.23 -26.94
C ILE A 32 -65.56 -1.43 -25.76
N ASN A 33 -65.06 -1.95 -24.63
CA ASN A 33 -65.50 -1.52 -23.30
C ASN A 33 -64.37 -1.62 -22.27
N VAL A 34 -64.30 -0.63 -21.39
CA VAL A 34 -63.14 -0.22 -20.58
C VAL A 34 -63.20 -0.82 -19.16
N PHE A 35 -62.03 -0.89 -18.52
CA PHE A 35 -61.73 -1.06 -17.07
C PHE A 35 -61.51 -2.49 -16.52
N LYS A 36 -60.23 -2.91 -16.50
CA LYS A 36 -59.67 -3.72 -15.41
C LYS A 36 -58.90 -2.79 -14.44
N PRO A 37 -59.09 -2.89 -13.11
CA PRO A 37 -58.46 -1.98 -12.16
C PRO A 37 -56.94 -2.18 -12.08
N THR A 38 -56.20 -1.06 -11.97
CA THR A 38 -54.74 -0.99 -11.81
C THR A 38 -54.30 -1.44 -10.40
N PRO A 39 -53.02 -1.78 -10.20
CA PRO A 39 -52.47 -2.26 -8.90
C PRO A 39 -52.78 -1.35 -7.71
N GLY A 40 -52.92 -0.03 -7.93
CA GLY A 40 -53.26 0.97 -6.91
C GLY A 40 -54.68 0.81 -6.32
N LEU A 41 -55.66 0.33 -7.10
CA LEU A 41 -57.00 0.03 -6.56
C LEU A 41 -56.98 -1.22 -5.64
N SER A 42 -56.18 -2.24 -5.95
CA SER A 42 -56.07 -3.44 -5.11
C SER A 42 -55.31 -3.19 -3.80
N GLN A 43 -54.38 -2.22 -3.79
CA GLN A 43 -53.72 -1.75 -2.57
C GLN A 43 -54.69 -0.93 -1.71
N GLY A 44 -55.56 -0.10 -2.32
CA GLY A 44 -56.60 0.64 -1.62
C GLY A 44 -57.60 -0.26 -0.87
N ASP A 45 -57.97 -1.41 -1.43
CA ASP A 45 -58.87 -2.37 -0.77
C ASP A 45 -58.18 -3.19 0.33
N LYS A 46 -56.89 -3.54 0.14
CA LYS A 46 -56.06 -4.13 1.22
C LYS A 46 -55.89 -3.13 2.37
N PHE A 47 -55.70 -1.85 2.07
CA PHE A 47 -55.56 -0.76 3.03
C PHE A 47 -56.86 -0.53 3.83
N LYS A 48 -58.03 -0.53 3.19
CA LYS A 48 -59.34 -0.49 3.88
C LYS A 48 -59.55 -1.70 4.80
N LYS A 49 -59.07 -2.88 4.42
CA LYS A 49 -59.13 -4.10 5.23
C LYS A 49 -58.21 -4.02 6.47
N TYR A 50 -57.05 -3.37 6.34
CA TYR A 50 -56.14 -3.08 7.46
C TYR A 50 -56.72 -2.01 8.42
N GLN A 51 -57.33 -0.94 7.90
CA GLN A 51 -58.02 0.07 8.72
C GLN A 51 -59.16 -0.52 9.56
N LYS A 52 -59.90 -1.50 9.01
CA LYS A 52 -60.99 -2.18 9.74
C LYS A 52 -60.46 -3.08 10.87
N LYS A 53 -59.31 -3.73 10.69
CA LYS A 53 -58.63 -4.51 11.74
C LYS A 53 -58.07 -3.63 12.86
N ILE A 54 -57.50 -2.47 12.53
CA ILE A 54 -56.96 -1.51 13.51
C ILE A 54 -58.09 -0.95 14.38
N ARG A 55 -59.20 -0.50 13.79
CA ARG A 55 -60.39 -0.03 14.55
C ARG A 55 -60.95 -1.10 15.48
N GLN A 56 -61.09 -2.34 15.02
CA GLN A 56 -61.61 -3.45 15.83
C GLN A 56 -60.67 -3.86 16.98
N ASN A 57 -59.35 -3.63 16.84
CA ASN A 57 -58.39 -3.87 17.91
C ASN A 57 -58.33 -2.71 18.91
N LEU A 58 -58.41 -1.45 18.46
CA LEU A 58 -58.51 -0.28 19.35
C LEU A 58 -59.79 -0.31 20.21
N ASP A 59 -60.93 -0.67 19.64
CA ASP A 59 -62.20 -0.80 20.38
C ASP A 59 -62.20 -1.95 21.41
N LYS A 60 -61.35 -2.97 21.20
CA LYS A 60 -61.15 -4.07 22.16
C LYS A 60 -60.21 -3.69 23.29
N THR A 61 -59.14 -2.96 23.02
CA THR A 61 -58.13 -2.55 24.03
C THR A 61 -58.68 -1.50 25.00
N VAL A 62 -59.59 -0.62 24.55
CA VAL A 62 -60.22 0.42 25.39
C VAL A 62 -61.12 -0.16 26.49
N LYS A 63 -61.59 -1.42 26.37
CA LYS A 63 -62.52 -2.01 27.35
C LYS A 63 -61.86 -2.76 28.51
N THR A 64 -60.54 -2.94 28.55
CA THR A 64 -59.91 -3.92 29.48
C THR A 64 -58.76 -3.43 30.36
N SER A 65 -58.47 -2.12 30.48
CA SER A 65 -57.31 -1.72 31.31
C SER A 65 -57.54 -0.43 32.11
N ASN A 66 -58.19 -0.60 33.27
CA ASN A 66 -58.08 0.29 34.42
C ASN A 66 -56.83 -0.11 35.24
N SER A 67 -55.70 0.59 35.11
CA SER A 67 -54.78 0.85 36.24
C SER A 67 -53.69 1.87 35.85
N LYS A 68 -53.24 2.60 36.87
CA LYS A 68 -52.49 3.85 36.86
C LYS A 68 -51.05 3.71 36.33
N SER A 69 -50.68 4.55 35.38
CA SER A 69 -49.38 5.21 35.31
C SER A 69 -49.59 6.64 34.81
N LYS A 70 -49.09 7.60 35.60
CA LYS A 70 -49.10 9.04 35.28
C LYS A 70 -47.94 9.31 34.33
N GLU A 71 -48.23 9.76 33.11
CA GLU A 71 -47.31 10.59 32.33
C GLU A 71 -47.85 12.02 32.31
N GLY A 72 -47.00 12.94 32.73
CA GLY A 72 -47.31 14.36 32.80
C GLY A 72 -47.19 14.99 31.42
N PHE A 73 -48.33 15.29 30.82
CA PHE A 73 -48.59 16.58 30.20
C PHE A 73 -50.07 16.89 30.41
N SER A 74 -50.34 17.63 31.49
CA SER A 74 -51.63 18.29 31.69
C SER A 74 -51.75 19.43 30.68
N SER A 75 -52.27 19.15 29.48
CA SER A 75 -53.08 20.13 28.78
C SER A 75 -54.54 19.86 29.15
N LYS A 76 -54.98 20.48 30.23
CA LYS A 76 -56.40 20.60 30.55
C LYS A 76 -57.02 21.53 29.51
N ASN A 77 -58.05 21.02 28.83
CA ASN A 77 -59.10 21.76 28.13
C ASN A 77 -58.66 22.89 27.21
N THR A 78 -58.63 22.63 25.91
CA THR A 78 -59.65 23.16 25.00
C THR A 78 -59.58 22.40 23.67
N ASN A 79 -60.74 21.96 23.19
CA ASN A 79 -60.96 21.54 21.81
C ASN A 79 -60.48 22.65 20.86
N THR A 80 -59.30 22.53 20.26
CA THR A 80 -58.86 23.41 19.18
C THR A 80 -57.98 22.64 18.20
N ASP A 81 -58.63 21.77 17.43
CA ASP A 81 -58.05 21.17 16.21
C ASP A 81 -58.29 22.18 15.07
N PHE A 82 -57.31 23.06 14.82
CA PHE A 82 -57.44 24.24 13.95
C PHE A 82 -56.62 24.06 12.67
N SER A 83 -57.28 23.86 11.53
CA SER A 83 -56.67 23.96 10.19
C SER A 83 -56.55 25.43 9.78
N LEU A 84 -55.36 25.99 9.94
CA LEU A 84 -55.02 27.40 9.78
C LEU A 84 -55.38 28.01 8.39
N THR A 85 -55.30 27.23 7.31
CA THR A 85 -55.60 27.71 5.94
C THR A 85 -57.10 27.65 5.58
N LYS A 86 -57.87 26.77 6.22
CA LYS A 86 -59.33 26.71 6.07
C LYS A 86 -60.01 27.88 6.77
N GLU A 87 -59.53 28.27 7.95
CA GLU A 87 -60.04 29.45 8.65
C GLU A 87 -59.74 30.74 7.91
N THR A 88 -58.55 30.85 7.31
CA THR A 88 -58.20 32.00 6.48
C THR A 88 -59.10 32.11 5.25
N ARG A 89 -59.41 30.98 4.58
CA ARG A 89 -60.39 30.93 3.47
C ARG A 89 -61.82 31.26 3.93
N ASN A 90 -62.22 30.83 5.13
CA ASN A 90 -63.55 31.14 5.68
C ASN A 90 -63.69 32.64 6.03
N VAL A 91 -62.68 33.25 6.65
CA VAL A 91 -62.67 34.70 6.96
C VAL A 91 -62.73 35.56 5.67
N LEU A 92 -62.03 35.14 4.61
CA LEU A 92 -62.12 35.75 3.28
C LEU A 92 -63.51 35.60 2.63
N SER A 93 -64.21 34.49 2.89
CA SER A 93 -65.56 34.26 2.35
C SER A 93 -66.68 34.96 3.13
N GLU A 94 -66.48 35.21 4.43
CA GLU A 94 -67.45 35.90 5.29
C GLU A 94 -67.37 37.43 5.18
N THR A 95 -66.31 37.96 4.57
CA THR A 95 -66.14 39.39 4.26
C THR A 95 -66.79 39.75 2.91
N ASN A 96 -68.11 39.69 2.85
CA ASN A 96 -68.88 40.11 1.68
C ASN A 96 -68.88 41.66 1.59
N ILE A 97 -67.92 42.25 0.88
CA ILE A 97 -67.79 43.71 0.67
C ILE A 97 -68.48 44.11 -0.64
N ILE A 98 -69.25 45.20 -0.59
CA ILE A 98 -69.92 45.82 -1.74
C ILE A 98 -68.84 46.31 -2.74
N PRO A 99 -68.98 46.06 -4.06
CA PRO A 99 -67.90 46.14 -5.04
C PRO A 99 -67.54 47.58 -5.48
N GLU A 100 -66.92 48.36 -4.60
CA GLU A 100 -66.37 49.68 -4.98
C GLU A 100 -64.83 49.82 -4.90
N GLU A 101 -64.09 48.85 -4.36
CA GLU A 101 -62.60 48.90 -4.39
C GLU A 101 -61.98 47.67 -5.07
N ARG A 102 -61.62 47.79 -6.35
CA ARG A 102 -60.93 46.73 -7.14
C ARG A 102 -59.62 46.25 -6.49
N ASP A 103 -58.95 47.10 -5.73
CA ASP A 103 -57.63 46.82 -5.15
C ASP A 103 -57.69 45.79 -4.02
N ILE A 104 -58.72 45.82 -3.16
CA ILE A 104 -58.87 44.86 -2.05
C ILE A 104 -59.17 43.46 -2.58
N THR A 105 -60.08 43.32 -3.55
CA THR A 105 -60.40 42.02 -4.16
C THR A 105 -59.18 41.42 -4.87
N PHE A 106 -58.35 42.25 -5.50
CA PHE A 106 -57.09 41.81 -6.11
C PHE A 106 -56.08 41.32 -5.05
N LEU A 107 -55.89 42.05 -3.96
CA LEU A 107 -54.99 41.64 -2.87
C LEU A 107 -55.44 40.34 -2.19
N GLN A 108 -56.76 40.16 -2.01
CA GLN A 108 -57.35 38.92 -1.47
C GLN A 108 -57.08 37.71 -2.38
N GLU A 109 -57.22 37.88 -3.70
CA GLU A 109 -56.92 36.81 -4.66
C GLU A 109 -55.41 36.50 -4.71
N GLN A 110 -54.54 37.51 -4.67
CA GLN A 110 -53.09 37.31 -4.57
C GLN A 110 -52.68 36.58 -3.28
N TYR A 111 -53.34 36.87 -2.16
CA TYR A 111 -53.12 36.18 -0.89
C TYR A 111 -53.49 34.70 -1.00
N LYS A 112 -54.64 34.39 -1.63
CA LYS A 112 -55.10 33.01 -1.84
C LYS A 112 -54.18 32.21 -2.76
N ILE A 113 -53.74 32.79 -3.89
CA ILE A 113 -52.80 32.14 -4.80
C ILE A 113 -51.47 31.84 -4.08
N THR A 114 -50.93 32.82 -3.35
CA THR A 114 -49.69 32.64 -2.59
C THR A 114 -49.83 31.55 -1.51
N LEU A 115 -51.03 31.40 -0.93
CA LEU A 115 -51.33 30.35 0.05
C LEU A 115 -51.38 28.96 -0.59
N ASP A 116 -51.95 28.83 -1.78
CA ASP A 116 -51.96 27.56 -2.53
C ASP A 116 -50.53 27.17 -2.98
N GLU A 117 -49.70 28.15 -3.39
CA GLU A 117 -48.27 27.94 -3.67
C GLU A 117 -47.52 27.44 -2.43
N TYR A 118 -47.82 28.03 -1.27
CA TYR A 118 -47.27 27.65 0.03
C TYR A 118 -47.66 26.22 0.43
N GLU A 119 -48.93 25.83 0.29
CA GLU A 119 -49.42 24.46 0.58
C GLU A 119 -48.72 23.41 -0.30
N ASN A 120 -48.59 23.71 -1.60
CA ASN A 120 -47.91 22.83 -2.55
C ASN A 120 -46.42 22.66 -2.22
N LEU A 121 -45.76 23.73 -1.78
CA LEU A 121 -44.34 23.68 -1.41
C LEU A 121 -44.12 22.91 -0.10
N LEU A 122 -45.02 23.03 0.87
CA LEU A 122 -44.99 22.25 2.12
C LEU A 122 -45.10 20.75 1.84
N ALA A 123 -46.01 20.35 0.95
CA ALA A 123 -46.15 18.96 0.51
C ALA A 123 -44.88 18.44 -0.20
N LYS A 124 -44.24 19.27 -1.04
CA LYS A 124 -42.96 18.94 -1.68
C LYS A 124 -41.82 18.79 -0.65
N LEU A 125 -41.72 19.69 0.32
CA LEU A 125 -40.73 19.63 1.41
C LEU A 125 -40.87 18.34 2.23
N SER A 126 -42.11 18.00 2.59
CA SER A 126 -42.45 16.78 3.31
C SER A 126 -42.10 15.52 2.49
N GLY A 127 -42.42 15.50 1.20
CA GLY A 127 -42.04 14.41 0.29
C GLY A 127 -40.53 14.26 0.13
N ALA A 128 -39.80 15.37 -0.01
CA ALA A 128 -38.33 15.38 -0.07
C ALA A 128 -37.70 14.84 1.22
N THR A 129 -38.29 15.18 2.37
CA THR A 129 -37.85 14.69 3.70
C THR A 129 -38.04 13.18 3.83
N SER A 130 -39.25 12.66 3.59
CA SER A 130 -39.51 11.22 3.66
C SER A 130 -38.70 10.43 2.61
N GLY A 131 -38.53 10.99 1.41
CA GLY A 131 -37.70 10.40 0.35
C GLY A 131 -36.22 10.29 0.75
N TYR A 132 -35.65 11.34 1.36
CA TYR A 132 -34.29 11.30 1.92
C TYR A 132 -34.17 10.24 3.00
N LEU A 133 -35.07 10.30 3.98
CA LEU A 133 -35.09 9.45 5.16
C LEU A 133 -35.20 7.95 4.84
N ASN A 134 -36.08 7.60 3.89
CA ASN A 134 -36.20 6.22 3.40
C ASN A 134 -34.94 5.75 2.68
N ARG A 135 -34.31 6.63 1.90
CA ARG A 135 -33.13 6.31 1.11
C ARG A 135 -31.89 6.07 1.98
N VAL A 136 -31.69 6.84 3.05
CA VAL A 136 -30.55 6.67 3.98
C VAL A 136 -30.82 5.67 5.10
N SER A 137 -32.00 5.07 5.13
CA SER A 137 -32.38 4.10 6.15
C SER A 137 -31.46 2.87 6.13
N PRO A 138 -30.99 2.36 7.28
CA PRO A 138 -30.26 1.09 7.36
C PRO A 138 -31.02 -0.11 6.76
N ASN A 139 -32.36 0.00 6.63
CA ASN A 139 -33.20 -1.02 6.00
C ASN A 139 -33.20 -0.96 4.47
N ASN A 140 -32.60 0.07 3.86
CA ASN A 140 -32.42 0.13 2.42
C ASN A 140 -31.43 -0.97 1.99
N PRO A 141 -31.87 -1.98 1.22
CA PRO A 141 -31.04 -3.14 0.90
C PRO A 141 -29.91 -2.85 -0.07
N TYR A 142 -29.93 -1.68 -0.72
CA TYR A 142 -28.98 -1.30 -1.78
C TYR A 142 -27.75 -0.55 -1.24
N LEU A 143 -27.78 0.00 -0.02
CA LEU A 143 -26.68 0.81 0.51
C LEU A 143 -25.35 0.06 0.49
N GLY A 144 -24.33 0.70 -0.06
CA GLY A 144 -22.97 0.19 -0.14
C GLY A 144 -22.82 -1.00 -1.08
N LYS A 145 -23.73 -1.18 -2.05
CA LYS A 145 -23.73 -2.33 -2.97
C LYS A 145 -23.83 -1.89 -4.42
N ASN A 146 -23.36 -2.76 -5.31
CA ASN A 146 -23.66 -2.61 -6.73
C ASN A 146 -25.09 -3.09 -7.02
N ILE A 147 -25.78 -2.38 -7.90
CA ILE A 147 -27.08 -2.76 -8.45
C ILE A 147 -26.97 -2.90 -9.96
N LYS A 148 -27.82 -3.75 -10.52
CA LYS A 148 -27.94 -3.92 -11.98
C LYS A 148 -29.31 -3.43 -12.45
N ILE A 149 -29.28 -2.60 -13.49
CA ILE A 149 -30.47 -2.04 -14.16
C ILE A 149 -30.30 -2.29 -15.66
N GLY A 150 -31.11 -3.16 -16.24
CA GLY A 150 -30.91 -3.63 -17.61
C GLY A 150 -29.54 -4.32 -17.78
N LYS A 151 -28.64 -3.71 -18.55
CA LYS A 151 -27.27 -4.19 -18.76
C LYS A 151 -26.22 -3.40 -17.96
N GLU A 152 -26.62 -2.26 -17.40
CA GLU A 152 -25.72 -1.35 -16.71
C GLU A 152 -25.61 -1.69 -15.22
N ILE A 153 -24.48 -1.31 -14.64
CA ILE A 153 -24.18 -1.50 -13.21
C ILE A 153 -24.04 -0.11 -12.58
N MET A 154 -24.55 0.05 -11.37
CA MET A 154 -24.39 1.26 -10.58
C MET A 154 -23.95 0.90 -9.16
N TYR A 155 -23.04 1.69 -8.58
CA TYR A 155 -22.74 1.65 -7.16
C TYR A 155 -23.74 2.52 -6.39
N VAL A 156 -24.31 2.01 -5.30
CA VAL A 156 -25.19 2.79 -4.43
C VAL A 156 -24.44 3.17 -3.16
N THR A 157 -24.24 4.46 -2.93
CA THR A 157 -23.53 4.99 -1.75
C THR A 157 -24.27 4.69 -0.46
N GLN A 158 -23.61 4.89 0.69
CA GLN A 158 -24.26 4.78 2.00
C GLN A 158 -25.35 5.85 2.26
N GLN A 159 -25.43 6.86 1.40
CA GLN A 159 -26.51 7.86 1.38
C GLN A 159 -27.59 7.57 0.31
N GLY A 160 -27.50 6.39 -0.32
CA GLY A 160 -28.40 5.87 -1.35
C GLY A 160 -28.36 6.62 -2.68
N ILE A 161 -27.24 7.26 -2.98
CA ILE A 161 -27.00 7.84 -4.31
C ILE A 161 -26.46 6.75 -5.25
N ALA A 162 -27.13 6.53 -6.38
CA ALA A 162 -26.74 5.55 -7.38
C ALA A 162 -25.81 6.19 -8.42
N LYS A 163 -24.53 5.80 -8.41
CA LYS A 163 -23.49 6.24 -9.33
C LYS A 163 -23.25 5.17 -10.37
N TRP A 164 -23.54 5.45 -11.64
CA TRP A 164 -23.36 4.47 -12.72
C TRP A 164 -21.89 4.34 -13.12
N TYR A 165 -21.49 3.15 -13.59
CA TYR A 165 -20.16 2.92 -14.13
C TYR A 165 -20.17 3.19 -15.64
N PRO A 166 -19.41 4.20 -16.14
CA PRO A 166 -19.52 4.64 -17.53
C PRO A 166 -18.89 3.74 -18.56
N ASP A 167 -17.90 2.95 -18.16
CA ASP A 167 -17.17 2.06 -19.05
C ASP A 167 -16.58 0.86 -18.30
N PHE A 168 -15.99 -0.04 -19.06
CA PHE A 168 -15.33 -1.24 -18.54
C PHE A 168 -14.20 -0.91 -17.56
N TRP A 169 -13.45 0.17 -17.79
CA TRP A 169 -12.29 0.53 -16.97
C TRP A 169 -12.71 1.06 -15.61
N ALA A 170 -13.81 1.83 -15.54
CA ALA A 170 -14.42 2.26 -14.29
C ALA A 170 -14.83 1.06 -13.43
N ILE A 171 -15.35 -0.03 -14.02
CA ILE A 171 -15.64 -1.26 -13.29
C ILE A 171 -14.33 -1.96 -12.87
N TYR A 172 -13.41 -2.15 -13.81
CA TYR A 172 -12.20 -2.95 -13.63
C TYR A 172 -11.26 -2.39 -12.55
N TYR A 173 -11.10 -1.06 -12.49
CA TYR A 173 -10.19 -0.40 -11.55
C TYR A 173 -10.84 0.00 -10.23
N THR A 174 -12.17 -0.04 -10.11
CA THR A 174 -12.87 0.41 -8.90
C THR A 174 -13.47 -0.74 -8.09
N CYS A 175 -14.14 -1.70 -8.74
CA CYS A 175 -14.81 -2.77 -8.02
C CYS A 175 -13.82 -3.65 -7.22
N GLY A 176 -14.12 -3.90 -5.95
CA GLY A 176 -13.29 -4.69 -5.04
C GLY A 176 -12.04 -3.98 -4.50
N ARG A 177 -11.90 -2.67 -4.74
CA ARG A 177 -10.78 -1.84 -4.27
C ARG A 177 -11.30 -0.66 -3.47
N ASN A 178 -10.50 -0.11 -2.56
CA ASN A 178 -10.76 1.16 -1.88
C ASN A 178 -12.17 1.26 -1.24
N GLY A 179 -12.64 0.19 -0.61
CA GLY A 179 -13.96 0.10 0.01
C GLY A 179 -15.13 -0.22 -0.94
N CYS A 180 -14.90 -0.33 -2.25
CA CYS A 180 -15.94 -0.61 -3.24
C CYS A 180 -16.32 -2.10 -3.31
N PRO A 181 -17.60 -2.43 -3.59
CA PRO A 181 -18.05 -3.81 -3.69
C PRO A 181 -17.33 -4.59 -4.80
N PRO A 182 -17.07 -5.90 -4.63
CA PRO A 182 -16.42 -6.72 -5.65
C PRO A 182 -17.18 -6.78 -6.98
N ASN A 183 -16.44 -6.95 -8.08
CA ASN A 183 -17.05 -7.14 -9.39
C ASN A 183 -17.90 -8.43 -9.42
N GLY A 184 -19.04 -8.40 -10.10
CA GLY A 184 -19.98 -9.52 -10.17
C GLY A 184 -20.89 -9.68 -8.95
N GLN A 185 -20.67 -8.96 -7.85
CA GLN A 185 -21.60 -8.91 -6.72
C GLN A 185 -22.56 -7.73 -6.87
N PHE A 186 -23.75 -7.98 -7.40
CA PHE A 186 -24.79 -6.96 -7.55
C PHE A 186 -26.19 -7.47 -7.20
N ILE A 187 -27.08 -6.54 -6.86
CA ILE A 187 -28.51 -6.79 -6.74
C ILE A 187 -29.19 -6.46 -8.07
N ASP A 188 -29.83 -7.45 -8.70
CA ASP A 188 -30.64 -7.21 -9.89
C ASP A 188 -31.98 -6.58 -9.52
N THR A 189 -32.22 -5.37 -10.01
CA THR A 189 -33.44 -4.61 -9.73
C THR A 189 -34.63 -5.05 -10.60
N ASN A 190 -34.38 -5.81 -11.67
CA ASN A 190 -35.34 -6.12 -12.74
C ASN A 190 -35.93 -4.87 -13.44
N LEU A 191 -35.33 -3.69 -13.27
CA LEU A 191 -35.71 -2.47 -13.96
C LEU A 191 -35.04 -2.39 -15.33
N GLN A 192 -35.69 -1.69 -16.26
CA GLN A 192 -35.09 -1.35 -17.56
C GLN A 192 -34.22 -0.10 -17.43
N TRP A 193 -33.13 -0.06 -18.21
CA TRP A 193 -32.27 1.13 -18.28
C TRP A 193 -32.99 2.31 -18.90
N SER A 194 -32.74 3.50 -18.37
CA SER A 194 -33.20 4.78 -18.89
C SER A 194 -32.02 5.73 -18.96
N ILE A 195 -31.84 6.41 -20.10
CA ILE A 195 -30.74 7.36 -20.32
C ILE A 195 -30.73 8.49 -19.28
N ASN A 196 -31.89 8.84 -18.72
CA ASN A 196 -31.99 9.87 -17.69
C ASN A 196 -31.23 9.49 -16.41
N TYR A 197 -30.95 8.21 -16.18
CA TYR A 197 -30.17 7.78 -15.02
C TYR A 197 -28.69 8.18 -15.08
N GLU A 198 -28.20 8.59 -16.26
CA GLU A 198 -26.85 9.16 -16.39
C GLU A 198 -26.77 10.60 -15.87
N THR A 199 -27.92 11.27 -15.71
CA THR A 199 -28.01 12.64 -15.21
C THR A 199 -28.16 12.65 -13.69
N PRO A 200 -27.24 13.28 -12.93
CA PRO A 200 -27.36 13.40 -11.48
C PRO A 200 -28.69 14.04 -11.06
N GLY A 201 -29.32 13.49 -10.02
CA GLY A 201 -30.61 13.93 -9.48
C GLY A 201 -31.83 13.21 -10.05
N ALA A 202 -31.68 12.35 -11.07
CA ALA A 202 -32.78 11.53 -11.57
C ALA A 202 -33.23 10.49 -10.52
N THR A 203 -34.53 10.20 -10.48
CA THR A 203 -35.10 9.20 -9.55
C THR A 203 -35.15 7.82 -10.20
N ILE A 204 -34.66 6.81 -9.50
CA ILE A 204 -34.80 5.41 -9.90
C ILE A 204 -35.95 4.79 -9.09
N PRO A 205 -36.95 4.16 -9.73
CA PRO A 205 -38.16 3.63 -9.07
C PRO A 205 -37.92 2.29 -8.35
N THR A 206 -36.84 2.18 -7.59
CA THR A 206 -36.58 1.08 -6.64
C THR A 206 -37.42 1.26 -5.36
N THR A 207 -37.38 0.28 -4.47
CA THR A 207 -38.02 0.33 -3.14
C THR A 207 -36.95 0.20 -2.04
N PRO A 208 -36.62 1.27 -1.29
CA PRO A 208 -37.04 2.67 -1.52
C PRO A 208 -36.43 3.25 -2.80
N SER A 209 -36.97 4.37 -3.29
CA SER A 209 -36.46 5.00 -4.51
C SER A 209 -35.07 5.58 -4.29
N LEU A 210 -34.19 5.37 -5.27
CA LEU A 210 -32.83 5.90 -5.28
C LEU A 210 -32.76 7.18 -6.11
N VAL A 211 -31.69 7.94 -5.93
CA VAL A 211 -31.39 9.14 -6.71
C VAL A 211 -30.04 8.95 -7.39
N THR A 212 -29.89 9.36 -8.64
CA THR A 212 -28.62 9.20 -9.38
C THR A 212 -27.61 10.27 -8.99
N GLY A 213 -26.34 9.90 -8.95
CA GLY A 213 -25.21 10.80 -8.66
C GLY A 213 -24.30 10.99 -9.86
N THR A 214 -23.16 11.63 -9.63
CA THR A 214 -22.06 11.69 -10.61
C THR A 214 -21.57 10.29 -10.97
N PRO A 215 -21.13 10.03 -12.21
CA PRO A 215 -20.62 8.71 -12.61
C PRO A 215 -19.41 8.30 -11.76
N MET A 216 -19.22 6.99 -11.62
CA MET A 216 -18.00 6.45 -11.01
C MET A 216 -16.79 6.73 -11.92
N ILE A 217 -15.67 7.15 -11.34
CA ILE A 217 -14.40 7.26 -12.06
C ILE A 217 -13.45 6.10 -11.72
N GLN A 218 -12.46 5.87 -12.57
CA GLN A 218 -11.48 4.79 -12.41
C GLN A 218 -10.72 4.94 -11.09
N GLY A 219 -10.70 3.88 -10.27
CA GLY A 219 -9.97 3.84 -9.00
C GLY A 219 -10.64 4.56 -7.83
N GLN A 220 -11.82 5.16 -8.04
CA GLN A 220 -12.54 5.92 -7.01
C GLN A 220 -12.80 5.08 -5.74
N SER A 221 -12.64 5.69 -4.56
CA SER A 221 -13.03 5.08 -3.28
C SER A 221 -14.54 5.06 -3.06
N CYS A 222 -15.02 4.07 -2.33
CA CYS A 222 -16.41 3.92 -1.92
C CYS A 222 -16.54 3.75 -0.41
N GLY A 223 -17.74 4.00 0.12
CA GLY A 223 -18.02 3.85 1.54
C GLY A 223 -17.77 5.14 2.31
N ASN A 224 -18.13 5.11 3.60
CA ASN A 224 -18.11 6.26 4.50
C ASN A 224 -18.94 7.49 4.04
N GLU A 225 -19.78 7.37 3.00
CA GLU A 225 -20.59 8.50 2.53
C GLU A 225 -21.56 8.97 3.63
N GLY A 226 -21.54 10.29 3.87
CA GLY A 226 -22.24 10.93 4.96
C GLY A 226 -21.52 10.91 6.31
N LYS A 227 -20.24 10.51 6.38
CA LYS A 227 -19.45 10.42 7.61
C LYS A 227 -18.13 11.17 7.51
N ASN A 228 -17.56 11.54 8.66
CA ASN A 228 -16.17 11.98 8.72
C ASN A 228 -15.22 10.79 8.73
N VAL A 229 -14.04 10.98 8.16
CA VAL A 229 -12.94 10.01 8.14
C VAL A 229 -11.67 10.64 8.68
N TYR A 230 -10.94 9.90 9.51
CA TYR A 230 -9.61 10.25 10.00
C TYR A 230 -8.59 9.21 9.53
N VAL A 231 -7.51 9.68 8.93
CA VAL A 231 -6.47 8.82 8.37
C VAL A 231 -5.49 8.44 9.46
N ASN A 232 -5.67 7.24 10.02
CA ASN A 232 -4.80 6.70 11.08
C ASN A 232 -4.23 5.33 10.75
N ASN A 233 -4.35 4.88 9.50
CA ASN A 233 -3.70 3.69 8.99
C ASN A 233 -2.96 4.02 7.69
N MET A 234 -1.81 3.41 7.46
CA MET A 234 -1.13 3.58 6.18
C MET A 234 -1.92 2.89 5.05
N LEU A 235 -2.30 1.63 5.27
CA LEU A 235 -3.12 0.81 4.38
C LEU A 235 -4.31 0.23 5.15
N ASP A 236 -5.37 -0.18 4.45
CA ASP A 236 -6.51 -0.88 5.06
C ASP A 236 -6.00 -2.14 5.81
N PRO A 237 -6.26 -2.28 7.13
CA PRO A 237 -5.83 -3.45 7.90
C PRO A 237 -6.36 -4.79 7.38
N ASN A 238 -7.43 -4.80 6.58
CA ASN A 238 -8.01 -6.00 5.98
C ASN A 238 -7.46 -6.31 4.58
N LEU A 239 -6.60 -5.43 4.03
CA LEU A 239 -6.03 -5.60 2.71
C LEU A 239 -5.02 -6.76 2.70
N GLN A 240 -5.28 -7.77 1.88
CA GLN A 240 -4.34 -8.87 1.67
C GLN A 240 -3.24 -8.44 0.70
N ILE A 241 -2.03 -8.28 1.24
CA ILE A 241 -0.84 -7.91 0.46
C ILE A 241 0.02 -9.15 0.23
N THR A 242 0.33 -9.46 -1.02
CA THR A 242 1.28 -10.52 -1.40
C THR A 242 2.55 -9.88 -1.98
N PRO A 243 3.67 -9.87 -1.23
CA PRO A 243 4.88 -9.20 -1.67
C PRO A 243 5.61 -9.95 -2.78
N PHE A 244 6.31 -9.23 -3.65
CA PHE A 244 7.14 -9.78 -4.71
C PHE A 244 8.61 -9.89 -4.24
N TYR A 245 9.24 -11.05 -4.44
CA TYR A 245 10.64 -11.28 -4.05
C TYR A 245 11.59 -10.90 -5.18
N HIS A 246 12.52 -9.97 -4.93
CA HIS A 246 13.49 -9.49 -5.92
C HIS A 246 14.81 -10.27 -5.92
N GLY A 247 15.28 -10.71 -4.76
CA GLY A 247 16.57 -11.41 -4.65
C GLY A 247 17.27 -11.22 -3.32
N CYS A 248 18.46 -11.81 -3.19
CA CYS A 248 19.33 -11.71 -2.03
C CYS A 248 20.49 -10.76 -2.33
N PHE A 249 20.51 -9.59 -1.68
CA PHE A 249 21.48 -8.54 -1.95
C PHE A 249 22.44 -8.34 -0.79
N GLN A 250 23.68 -8.02 -1.12
CA GLN A 250 24.72 -7.75 -0.14
C GLN A 250 24.41 -6.43 0.57
N ASP A 251 24.70 -6.38 1.87
CA ASP A 251 24.59 -5.19 2.70
C ASP A 251 25.92 -4.90 3.41
N SER A 252 26.06 -3.69 3.91
CA SER A 252 27.20 -3.24 4.69
C SER A 252 26.77 -2.82 6.08
N ILE A 253 27.43 -3.37 7.11
CA ILE A 253 27.14 -3.02 8.52
C ILE A 253 27.50 -1.56 8.81
N THR A 254 28.51 -1.00 8.13
CA THR A 254 28.98 0.38 8.36
C THR A 254 28.33 1.40 7.42
N SER A 255 27.72 0.96 6.33
CA SER A 255 27.02 1.82 5.38
C SER A 255 25.83 1.06 4.78
N PRO A 256 24.75 0.87 5.54
CA PRO A 256 23.62 0.06 5.09
C PRO A 256 23.01 0.55 3.78
N ALA A 257 22.66 -0.42 2.92
CA ALA A 257 21.92 -0.21 1.68
C ALA A 257 20.42 0.11 1.91
N MET A 258 19.91 -0.26 3.08
CA MET A 258 18.52 -0.09 3.51
C MET A 258 18.49 0.47 4.93
N ASP A 259 17.46 1.24 5.26
CA ASP A 259 17.24 1.77 6.61
C ASP A 259 16.74 0.67 7.55
N TYR A 260 16.97 0.79 8.85
CA TYR A 260 16.51 -0.19 9.83
C TYR A 260 15.41 0.37 10.73
N ILE A 261 14.34 -0.39 10.92
CA ILE A 261 13.30 -0.07 11.88
C ILE A 261 13.63 -0.77 13.22
N GLY A 262 13.73 0.01 14.29
CA GLY A 262 14.13 -0.47 15.61
C GLY A 262 15.65 -0.55 15.75
N ASN A 263 16.18 -1.74 16.03
CA ASN A 263 17.62 -1.94 16.24
C ASN A 263 18.36 -2.15 14.93
N THR A 264 19.60 -1.67 14.85
CA THR A 264 20.50 -1.90 13.72
C THR A 264 21.24 -3.23 13.84
N PRO A 265 21.66 -3.86 12.73
CA PRO A 265 22.37 -5.13 12.76
C PRO A 265 23.68 -5.07 13.56
N LEU A 266 23.86 -6.06 14.43
CA LEU A 266 25.14 -6.42 15.03
C LEU A 266 25.67 -7.72 14.42
N THR A 267 26.92 -8.08 14.73
CA THR A 267 27.53 -9.35 14.30
C THR A 267 26.84 -10.59 14.90
N SER A 268 26.09 -10.43 16.00
CA SER A 268 25.21 -11.44 16.58
C SER A 268 23.75 -11.24 16.19
N SER A 269 22.99 -12.32 15.98
CA SER A 269 21.55 -12.24 15.72
C SER A 269 20.78 -11.90 17.00
N SER A 270 20.43 -10.62 17.15
CA SER A 270 19.57 -10.09 18.22
C SER A 270 18.40 -9.27 17.64
N GLY A 271 18.06 -9.55 16.39
CA GLY A 271 16.90 -8.96 15.74
C GLY A 271 15.59 -9.39 16.42
N THR A 272 14.61 -8.50 16.47
CA THR A 272 13.35 -8.72 17.20
C THR A 272 12.15 -8.90 16.29
N TYR A 273 12.34 -8.82 14.97
CA TYR A 273 11.26 -8.91 13.98
C TYR A 273 11.23 -10.30 13.36
N ASN A 274 10.05 -10.90 13.25
CA ASN A 274 9.83 -11.92 12.23
C ASN A 274 9.47 -11.26 10.87
N ILE A 275 9.35 -12.06 9.82
CA ILE A 275 9.15 -11.54 8.46
C ILE A 275 7.82 -10.78 8.29
N ASP A 276 6.74 -11.25 8.93
CA ASP A 276 5.42 -10.61 8.86
C ASP A 276 5.38 -9.31 9.66
N GLN A 277 6.05 -9.27 10.81
CA GLN A 277 6.23 -8.06 11.60
C GLN A 277 7.07 -7.03 10.85
N CYS A 278 8.13 -7.46 10.15
CA CYS A 278 8.93 -6.55 9.35
C CYS A 278 8.15 -6.00 8.15
N LYS A 279 7.38 -6.86 7.48
CA LYS A 279 6.41 -6.45 6.45
C LYS A 279 5.44 -5.39 6.97
N GLN A 280 4.84 -5.64 8.15
CA GLN A 280 3.90 -4.70 8.76
C GLN A 280 4.58 -3.39 9.17
N ALA A 281 5.80 -3.44 9.69
CA ALA A 281 6.57 -2.26 10.03
C ALA A 281 6.91 -1.41 8.79
N ALA A 282 7.24 -2.04 7.67
CA ALA A 282 7.45 -1.36 6.40
C ALA A 282 6.16 -0.65 5.94
N ILE A 283 5.02 -1.34 6.00
CA ILE A 283 3.70 -0.76 5.70
C ILE A 283 3.43 0.43 6.63
N ASP A 284 3.51 0.25 7.93
CA ASP A 284 3.14 1.27 8.93
C ASP A 284 3.96 2.55 8.79
N ASN A 285 5.20 2.44 8.32
CA ASN A 285 6.13 3.57 8.18
C ASN A 285 6.25 4.10 6.74
N GLY A 286 5.51 3.54 5.78
CA GLY A 286 5.42 4.04 4.40
C GLY A 286 6.60 3.64 3.51
N TYR A 287 7.17 2.45 3.73
CA TYR A 287 8.21 1.87 2.90
C TYR A 287 7.62 0.82 1.95
N ASN A 288 8.15 0.74 0.73
CA ASN A 288 7.68 -0.20 -0.30
C ASN A 288 8.49 -1.50 -0.32
N LEU A 289 9.74 -1.42 0.13
CA LEU A 289 10.67 -2.54 0.19
C LEU A 289 10.95 -2.89 1.64
N TYR A 290 11.07 -4.19 1.90
CA TYR A 290 11.52 -4.70 3.18
C TYR A 290 12.37 -5.95 3.01
N ALA A 291 13.24 -6.20 3.99
CA ALA A 291 14.08 -7.39 4.07
C ALA A 291 14.31 -7.75 5.53
N LEU A 292 14.41 -9.06 5.82
CA LEU A 292 14.77 -9.55 7.14
C LEU A 292 16.21 -10.07 7.12
N GLN A 293 17.12 -9.33 7.76
CA GLN A 293 18.56 -9.59 7.77
C GLN A 293 19.00 -10.32 9.04
N ASN A 294 20.09 -11.10 8.95
CA ASN A 294 20.74 -11.80 10.05
C ASN A 294 19.74 -12.61 10.89
N VAL A 295 18.95 -13.44 10.20
CA VAL A 295 17.87 -14.23 10.82
C VAL A 295 18.45 -15.37 11.66
N ASP A 296 18.04 -15.43 12.93
CA ASP A 296 18.34 -16.56 13.80
C ASP A 296 17.46 -17.77 13.40
N GLU A 297 18.10 -18.91 13.11
CA GLU A 297 17.42 -20.10 12.60
C GLU A 297 16.50 -20.77 13.65
N ASN A 298 16.72 -20.54 14.95
CA ASN A 298 15.94 -21.14 16.02
C ASN A 298 14.66 -20.34 16.32
N THR A 299 14.77 -19.01 16.32
CA THR A 299 13.68 -18.09 16.67
C THR A 299 12.97 -17.53 15.45
N SER A 300 13.57 -17.61 14.25
CA SER A 300 13.10 -16.97 13.02
C SER A 300 13.00 -15.45 13.10
N LEU A 301 13.76 -14.83 14.02
CA LEU A 301 13.82 -13.39 14.22
C LEU A 301 15.08 -12.79 13.58
N GLY A 302 14.96 -11.58 13.05
CA GLY A 302 16.05 -10.84 12.42
C GLY A 302 15.84 -9.33 12.50
N TYR A 303 16.71 -8.59 11.81
CA TYR A 303 16.64 -7.13 11.74
C TYR A 303 15.78 -6.71 10.55
N CYS A 304 14.85 -5.79 10.77
CA CYS A 304 13.97 -5.31 9.72
C CYS A 304 14.62 -4.15 8.95
N ALA A 305 15.08 -4.45 7.74
CA ALA A 305 15.58 -3.48 6.79
C ALA A 305 14.45 -3.01 5.88
N VAL A 306 14.37 -1.72 5.57
CA VAL A 306 13.32 -1.09 4.76
C VAL A 306 13.89 -0.07 3.77
N SER A 307 13.21 0.14 2.65
CA SER A 307 13.61 1.13 1.66
C SER A 307 12.45 1.50 0.74
N ASN A 308 12.60 2.61 0.01
CA ASN A 308 11.73 2.97 -1.11
C ASN A 308 12.42 2.88 -2.47
N TYR A 309 13.69 2.47 -2.51
CA TYR A 309 14.52 2.52 -3.71
C TYR A 309 15.23 1.19 -3.95
N MET A 310 14.83 0.47 -4.99
CA MET A 310 15.45 -0.80 -5.37
C MET A 310 16.93 -0.66 -5.76
N THR A 311 17.31 0.49 -6.33
CA THR A 311 18.70 0.81 -6.66
C THR A 311 19.59 0.85 -5.43
N ASN A 312 19.08 1.34 -4.29
CA ASN A 312 19.82 1.37 -3.04
C ASN A 312 19.89 -0.04 -2.47
N ALA A 313 18.75 -0.74 -2.40
CA ALA A 313 18.66 -2.09 -1.83
C ALA A 313 19.58 -3.11 -2.54
N ALA A 314 19.87 -2.92 -3.83
CA ALA A 314 20.74 -3.79 -4.63
C ALA A 314 22.16 -3.23 -4.89
N MET A 315 22.54 -2.11 -4.26
CA MET A 315 23.75 -1.36 -4.64
C MET A 315 25.07 -2.12 -4.51
N TYR A 316 25.14 -3.12 -3.62
CA TYR A 316 26.33 -3.96 -3.41
C TYR A 316 26.28 -5.29 -4.17
N GLY A 317 25.29 -5.49 -5.04
CA GLY A 317 25.14 -6.72 -5.82
C GLY A 317 24.56 -7.89 -5.00
N LEU A 318 24.68 -9.09 -5.54
CA LEU A 318 24.14 -10.31 -4.91
C LEU A 318 24.95 -10.71 -3.68
N SER A 319 24.27 -11.11 -2.59
CA SER A 319 24.95 -11.66 -1.42
C SER A 319 25.21 -13.14 -1.59
N MET A 320 26.49 -13.49 -1.76
CA MET A 320 26.97 -14.86 -1.96
C MET A 320 27.98 -15.19 -0.87
N ILE A 321 27.91 -16.41 -0.32
CA ILE A 321 28.87 -16.92 0.66
C ILE A 321 29.56 -18.18 0.14
N PRO A 322 30.88 -18.35 0.40
CA PRO A 322 31.59 -19.55 0.01
C PRO A 322 31.09 -20.75 0.84
N THR A 323 30.67 -21.83 0.19
CA THR A 323 30.17 -23.04 0.86
C THR A 323 31.13 -24.22 0.77
N ALA A 324 32.03 -24.23 -0.21
CA ALA A 324 33.04 -25.27 -0.35
C ALA A 324 34.23 -24.81 -1.20
N MET A 325 35.41 -25.33 -0.88
CA MET A 325 36.52 -25.43 -1.83
C MET A 325 36.32 -26.68 -2.68
N VAL A 326 36.42 -26.54 -4.00
CA VAL A 326 36.30 -27.63 -4.97
C VAL A 326 37.70 -27.96 -5.50
N PRO A 327 38.26 -29.14 -5.18
CA PRO A 327 39.57 -29.52 -5.67
C PRO A 327 39.51 -29.74 -7.19
N LEU A 328 40.36 -29.03 -7.94
CA LEU A 328 40.52 -29.16 -9.38
C LEU A 328 41.67 -30.10 -9.75
N TRP A 329 42.74 -30.07 -8.93
CA TRP A 329 43.94 -30.90 -9.11
C TRP A 329 44.64 -31.08 -7.76
N SER A 330 45.36 -32.19 -7.57
CA SER A 330 46.04 -32.54 -6.32
C SER A 330 47.34 -33.31 -6.59
N SER A 331 48.38 -33.09 -5.78
CA SER A 331 49.62 -33.90 -5.81
C SER A 331 49.43 -35.32 -5.28
N GLY A 332 48.37 -35.58 -4.51
CA GLY A 332 48.10 -36.90 -3.91
C GLY A 332 49.04 -37.25 -2.76
N THR A 333 49.60 -36.25 -2.08
CA THR A 333 50.62 -36.40 -1.02
C THR A 333 50.05 -36.25 0.39
N SER A 334 48.73 -36.40 0.54
CA SER A 334 48.01 -36.31 1.82
C SER A 334 48.49 -37.33 2.86
N GLY A 335 48.46 -36.95 4.13
CA GLY A 335 48.91 -37.78 5.26
C GLY A 335 50.41 -37.68 5.55
N GLN A 336 51.12 -36.75 4.91
CA GLN A 336 52.55 -36.50 5.08
C GLN A 336 52.78 -35.04 5.55
N SER A 337 52.35 -34.74 6.78
CA SER A 337 52.46 -33.39 7.34
C SER A 337 53.88 -32.85 7.29
N GLY A 338 54.03 -31.55 7.02
CA GLY A 338 55.34 -30.89 6.93
C GLY A 338 56.00 -30.98 5.54
N ASN A 339 55.28 -31.50 4.54
CA ASN A 339 55.71 -31.39 3.15
C ASN A 339 55.81 -29.90 2.72
N VAL A 340 56.68 -29.61 1.75
CA VAL A 340 56.85 -28.29 1.13
C VAL A 340 56.81 -28.44 -0.39
N ALA A 341 56.04 -27.59 -1.07
CA ALA A 341 56.04 -27.51 -2.52
C ALA A 341 57.11 -26.54 -3.02
N VAL A 342 57.80 -26.87 -4.11
CA VAL A 342 58.90 -26.07 -4.70
C VAL A 342 58.81 -26.08 -6.22
N LEU A 343 58.96 -24.93 -6.87
CA LEU A 343 59.24 -24.90 -8.31
C LEU A 343 60.73 -25.15 -8.55
N THR A 344 61.07 -26.31 -9.11
CA THR A 344 62.47 -26.77 -9.24
C THR A 344 63.20 -26.10 -10.40
N ASP A 345 64.53 -26.22 -10.40
CA ASP A 345 65.42 -25.81 -11.49
C ASP A 345 65.29 -26.69 -12.75
N GLN A 346 64.51 -27.76 -12.68
CA GLN A 346 64.16 -28.61 -13.84
C GLN A 346 62.84 -28.18 -14.48
N GLY A 347 62.18 -27.12 -13.99
CA GLY A 347 60.88 -26.68 -14.48
C GLY A 347 59.73 -27.60 -14.07
N ALA A 348 59.84 -28.23 -12.90
CA ALA A 348 58.79 -29.04 -12.30
C ALA A 348 58.26 -28.41 -11.02
N LEU A 349 56.95 -28.47 -10.79
CA LEU A 349 56.40 -28.26 -9.46
C LEU A 349 56.52 -29.57 -8.68
N ALA A 350 57.34 -29.56 -7.63
CA ALA A 350 57.67 -30.72 -6.81
C ALA A 350 57.10 -30.57 -5.40
N VAL A 351 56.77 -31.68 -4.75
CA VAL A 351 56.50 -31.73 -3.30
C VAL A 351 57.60 -32.54 -2.64
N TYR A 352 58.24 -31.96 -1.63
CA TYR A 352 59.27 -32.61 -0.83
C TYR A 352 58.73 -32.90 0.56
N ASN A 353 59.03 -34.09 1.09
CA ASN A 353 58.71 -34.41 2.47
C ASN A 353 59.75 -33.83 3.46
N SER A 354 59.50 -33.99 4.76
CA SER A 354 60.37 -33.47 5.83
C SER A 354 61.80 -34.03 5.81
N SER A 355 62.04 -35.16 5.11
CA SER A 355 63.39 -35.72 4.90
C SER A 355 64.10 -35.14 3.67
N GLY A 356 63.46 -34.24 2.92
CA GLY A 356 63.98 -33.69 1.66
C GLY A 356 63.79 -34.60 0.45
N THR A 357 63.00 -35.68 0.56
CA THR A 357 62.71 -36.58 -0.56
C THR A 357 61.56 -36.03 -1.38
N SER A 358 61.71 -35.96 -2.71
CA SER A 358 60.62 -35.62 -3.61
C SER A 358 59.60 -36.75 -3.67
N VAL A 359 58.37 -36.45 -3.25
CA VAL A 359 57.24 -37.41 -3.21
C VAL A 359 56.22 -37.16 -4.33
N PHE A 360 56.37 -36.06 -5.06
CA PHE A 360 55.58 -35.71 -6.24
C PHE A 360 56.38 -34.77 -7.16
N ASN A 361 56.19 -34.88 -8.48
CA ASN A 361 56.62 -33.90 -9.49
C ASN A 361 55.60 -33.82 -10.62
N THR A 362 55.33 -32.62 -11.13
CA THR A 362 54.66 -32.45 -12.43
C THR A 362 55.55 -32.96 -13.57
N ASP A 363 54.96 -33.30 -14.71
CA ASP A 363 55.74 -33.66 -15.90
C ASP A 363 56.62 -32.49 -16.36
N TYR A 364 57.92 -32.73 -16.46
CA TYR A 364 58.93 -31.79 -16.93
C TYR A 364 59.70 -32.32 -18.15
N SER A 365 59.18 -33.34 -18.85
CA SER A 365 59.81 -33.90 -20.06
C SER A 365 60.07 -32.86 -21.16
N LYS A 366 59.27 -31.79 -21.20
CA LYS A 366 59.41 -30.65 -22.13
C LYS A 366 60.37 -29.57 -21.65
N SER A 367 60.82 -29.61 -20.39
CA SER A 367 61.71 -28.56 -19.86
C SER A 367 63.07 -28.56 -20.55
N GLN A 368 63.55 -29.74 -20.96
CA GLN A 368 64.83 -29.97 -21.66
C GLN A 368 65.90 -28.97 -21.16
N PRO A 369 66.28 -29.05 -19.86
CA PRO A 369 67.12 -28.05 -19.23
C PRO A 369 68.42 -27.93 -20.00
N SER A 370 68.71 -26.72 -20.42
CA SER A 370 69.94 -26.33 -21.08
C SER A 370 70.40 -25.02 -20.45
N ASN A 371 71.50 -24.46 -20.91
CA ASN A 371 71.86 -23.11 -20.54
C ASN A 371 71.06 -22.03 -21.29
N TYR A 372 70.12 -22.39 -22.17
CA TYR A 372 69.30 -21.43 -22.91
C TYR A 372 68.29 -20.75 -21.98
N LEU A 373 68.35 -19.42 -21.89
CA LEU A 373 67.47 -18.61 -21.05
C LEU A 373 66.27 -18.06 -21.82
N GLY A 374 66.44 -17.71 -23.09
CA GLY A 374 65.36 -17.17 -23.91
C GLY A 374 65.82 -16.29 -25.06
N CYS A 375 64.84 -15.79 -25.80
CA CYS A 375 65.04 -14.83 -26.89
C CYS A 375 64.75 -13.41 -26.40
N TYR A 376 65.73 -12.51 -26.49
CA TYR A 376 65.63 -11.14 -25.99
C TYR A 376 65.95 -10.11 -27.07
N VAL A 377 65.23 -8.99 -27.05
CA VAL A 377 65.45 -7.89 -27.99
C VAL A 377 66.82 -7.24 -27.72
N ASP A 378 67.49 -6.84 -28.78
CA ASP A 378 68.68 -6.00 -28.76
C ASP A 378 68.41 -4.69 -29.52
N ALA A 379 69.26 -3.69 -29.34
CA ALA A 379 69.07 -2.37 -29.95
C ALA A 379 70.43 -1.72 -30.25
N PRO A 380 70.47 -0.60 -31.01
CA PRO A 380 71.72 0.13 -31.24
C PRO A 380 72.47 0.47 -29.94
N ASN A 381 71.74 0.80 -28.88
CA ASN A 381 72.28 0.76 -27.52
C ASN A 381 72.21 -0.68 -27.00
N ARG A 382 73.30 -1.42 -27.15
CA ARG A 382 73.33 -2.87 -27.01
C ARG A 382 72.88 -3.37 -25.63
N ALA A 383 72.03 -4.39 -25.62
CA ALA A 383 71.69 -5.18 -24.42
C ALA A 383 72.86 -6.05 -23.97
N MET A 384 73.62 -6.58 -24.93
CA MET A 384 74.84 -7.33 -24.71
C MET A 384 75.92 -6.84 -25.68
N PRO A 385 77.11 -6.42 -25.20
CA PRO A 385 78.24 -6.09 -26.06
C PRO A 385 78.61 -7.24 -26.99
N LEU A 386 78.82 -6.92 -28.27
CA LEU A 386 79.29 -7.89 -29.27
C LEU A 386 80.79 -8.14 -29.10
N TYR A 387 81.17 -9.40 -29.06
CA TYR A 387 82.55 -9.83 -29.13
C TYR A 387 83.09 -9.66 -30.57
N ASN A 388 84.37 -9.30 -30.69
CA ASN A 388 85.09 -9.13 -31.96
C ASN A 388 84.34 -8.29 -33.01
N GLY A 389 83.70 -7.19 -32.60
CA GLY A 389 82.97 -6.31 -33.52
C GLY A 389 81.73 -6.93 -34.16
N GLY A 390 81.25 -8.08 -33.68
CA GLY A 390 80.06 -8.75 -34.20
C GLY A 390 80.31 -9.59 -35.46
N SER A 391 81.47 -10.24 -35.58
CA SER A 391 81.70 -11.23 -36.64
C SER A 391 80.72 -12.41 -36.52
N GLN A 392 80.15 -12.87 -37.64
CA GLN A 392 79.17 -13.97 -37.68
C GLN A 392 79.85 -15.35 -37.80
N GLU A 393 80.88 -15.60 -36.99
CA GLU A 393 81.77 -16.77 -37.15
C GLU A 393 81.70 -17.76 -35.98
N TYR A 394 80.85 -17.51 -34.99
CA TYR A 394 80.80 -18.30 -33.77
C TYR A 394 79.57 -19.21 -33.69
N ASN A 395 79.78 -20.50 -33.47
CA ASN A 395 78.70 -21.40 -33.02
C ASN A 395 78.45 -21.27 -31.51
N ASN A 396 77.45 -21.99 -30.99
CA ASN A 396 77.07 -21.94 -29.58
C ASN A 396 78.21 -22.29 -28.62
N ALA A 397 78.93 -23.38 -28.89
CA ALA A 397 80.02 -23.85 -28.04
C ALA A 397 81.20 -22.86 -28.01
N GLN A 398 81.53 -22.26 -29.17
CA GLN A 398 82.58 -21.24 -29.25
C GLN A 398 82.20 -19.98 -28.49
N CYS A 399 80.97 -19.48 -28.64
CA CYS A 399 80.53 -18.29 -27.92
C CYS A 399 80.45 -18.54 -26.40
N GLN A 400 80.04 -19.74 -25.98
CA GLN A 400 80.10 -20.16 -24.58
C GLN A 400 81.53 -20.15 -24.03
N GLN A 401 82.49 -20.72 -24.75
CA GLN A 401 83.90 -20.72 -24.34
C GLN A 401 84.47 -19.30 -24.25
N ILE A 402 84.14 -18.44 -25.21
CA ILE A 402 84.52 -17.02 -25.19
C ILE A 402 83.96 -16.34 -23.94
N ALA A 403 82.68 -16.55 -23.63
CA ALA A 403 82.06 -15.98 -22.46
C ALA A 403 82.72 -16.47 -21.16
N GLN A 404 83.01 -17.76 -21.04
CA GLN A 404 83.72 -18.34 -19.90
C GLN A 404 85.13 -17.75 -19.73
N GLN A 405 85.89 -17.65 -20.82
CA GLN A 405 87.24 -17.07 -20.81
C GLN A 405 87.25 -15.58 -20.42
N ASN A 406 86.18 -14.85 -20.74
CA ASN A 406 86.02 -13.44 -20.39
C ASN A 406 85.30 -13.23 -19.05
N GLY A 407 85.01 -14.29 -18.28
CA GLY A 407 84.30 -14.20 -17.00
C GLY A 407 82.86 -13.69 -17.12
N ALA A 408 82.25 -13.82 -18.30
CA ALA A 408 80.87 -13.43 -18.54
C ALA A 408 79.88 -14.45 -17.96
N ALA A 409 78.81 -13.99 -17.32
CA ALA A 409 77.76 -14.88 -16.79
C ALA A 409 76.80 -15.35 -17.89
N PHE A 410 76.66 -14.56 -18.96
CA PHE A 410 75.74 -14.78 -20.06
C PHE A 410 76.42 -14.59 -21.41
N TYR A 411 75.95 -15.32 -22.39
CA TYR A 411 76.33 -15.13 -23.79
C TYR A 411 75.10 -15.18 -24.69
N GLY A 412 75.17 -14.52 -25.83
CA GLY A 412 74.08 -14.40 -26.77
C GLY A 412 74.55 -14.75 -28.19
N LEU A 413 73.77 -15.53 -28.91
CA LEU A 413 73.93 -15.69 -30.35
C LEU A 413 72.97 -14.74 -31.07
N GLN A 414 73.48 -13.93 -31.99
CA GLN A 414 72.69 -12.95 -32.75
C GLN A 414 72.94 -13.03 -34.25
N ASN A 415 71.88 -12.81 -35.02
CA ASN A 415 71.89 -12.58 -36.46
C ASN A 415 72.65 -13.65 -37.26
N SER A 416 72.34 -14.93 -37.04
CA SER A 416 72.87 -16.01 -37.89
C SER A 416 72.29 -15.93 -39.29
N THR A 417 73.14 -15.63 -40.29
CA THR A 417 72.75 -15.65 -41.71
C THR A 417 73.08 -16.97 -42.40
N SER A 418 74.07 -17.70 -41.90
CA SER A 418 74.52 -19.00 -42.43
C SER A 418 73.65 -20.17 -41.96
N GLY A 419 72.91 -19.99 -40.85
CA GLY A 419 72.22 -21.09 -40.16
C GLY A 419 73.17 -22.01 -39.39
N THR A 420 74.45 -21.67 -39.24
CA THR A 420 75.44 -22.48 -38.49
C THR A 420 76.32 -21.66 -37.55
N THR A 421 76.55 -20.38 -37.85
CA THR A 421 77.37 -19.45 -37.07
C THR A 421 76.62 -18.14 -36.88
N ALA A 422 76.89 -17.44 -35.78
CA ALA A 422 76.24 -16.21 -35.39
C ALA A 422 77.25 -15.21 -34.82
N GLN A 423 76.77 -13.99 -34.57
CA GLN A 423 77.49 -13.03 -33.74
C GLN A 423 77.48 -13.52 -32.30
N CYS A 424 78.61 -13.35 -31.60
CA CYS A 424 78.70 -13.65 -30.19
C CYS A 424 78.57 -12.36 -29.38
N ALA A 425 77.63 -12.32 -28.44
CA ALA A 425 77.48 -11.25 -27.47
C ALA A 425 77.79 -11.80 -26.07
N ILE A 426 78.40 -11.01 -25.20
CA ILE A 426 78.74 -11.44 -23.82
C ILE A 426 78.33 -10.38 -22.81
N SER A 427 77.83 -10.81 -21.64
CA SER A 427 77.44 -9.91 -20.56
C SER A 427 77.46 -10.63 -19.21
N SER A 428 77.65 -9.89 -18.12
CA SER A 428 77.41 -10.39 -16.76
C SER A 428 76.24 -9.70 -16.06
N ASN A 429 75.54 -8.81 -16.77
CA ASN A 429 74.44 -8.03 -16.22
C ASN A 429 73.12 -8.50 -16.83
N TRP A 430 72.33 -9.25 -16.04
CA TRP A 430 71.04 -9.77 -16.49
C TRP A 430 70.04 -8.66 -16.81
N GLN A 431 70.03 -7.59 -16.01
CA GLN A 431 69.13 -6.46 -16.19
C GLN A 431 69.37 -5.78 -17.54
N LEU A 432 70.64 -5.58 -17.94
CA LEU A 432 70.96 -5.06 -19.27
C LEU A 432 70.65 -6.08 -20.37
N THR A 433 70.96 -7.36 -20.13
CA THR A 433 70.73 -8.45 -21.10
C THR A 433 69.25 -8.61 -21.46
N SER A 434 68.36 -8.39 -20.49
CA SER A 434 66.90 -8.53 -20.65
C SER A 434 66.15 -7.20 -20.79
N GLN A 435 66.86 -6.06 -20.83
CA GLN A 435 66.26 -4.72 -20.68
C GLN A 435 65.19 -4.37 -21.71
N TYR A 436 65.27 -4.93 -22.92
CA TYR A 436 64.32 -4.67 -24.00
C TYR A 436 63.21 -5.73 -24.10
N GLY A 437 63.16 -6.66 -23.16
CA GLY A 437 62.15 -7.70 -23.08
C GLY A 437 62.31 -8.81 -24.12
N LYS A 438 61.29 -9.66 -24.21
CA LYS A 438 61.26 -10.85 -25.05
C LYS A 438 61.25 -10.49 -26.54
N ALA A 439 62.09 -11.16 -27.33
CA ALA A 439 62.04 -11.15 -28.79
C ALA A 439 61.31 -12.39 -29.33
N GLY A 440 60.73 -12.27 -30.53
CA GLY A 440 59.98 -13.35 -31.20
C GLY A 440 60.69 -13.98 -32.39
N ASN A 441 61.90 -13.53 -32.73
CA ASN A 441 62.60 -13.85 -33.99
C ASN A 441 63.87 -14.68 -33.80
N CYS A 442 64.04 -15.40 -32.68
CA CYS A 442 65.12 -16.39 -32.56
C CYS A 442 64.73 -17.68 -33.27
N THR A 443 65.68 -18.27 -33.99
CA THR A 443 65.51 -19.50 -34.78
C THR A 443 66.59 -20.51 -34.43
N GLN A 444 66.27 -21.80 -34.56
CA GLN A 444 67.28 -22.84 -34.40
C GLN A 444 68.28 -22.82 -35.56
N ILE A 445 69.56 -23.01 -35.23
CA ILE A 445 70.66 -23.20 -36.18
C ILE A 445 71.08 -24.68 -36.21
N GLY A 446 71.97 -25.06 -37.12
CA GLY A 446 72.25 -26.47 -37.48
C GLY A 446 72.74 -27.37 -36.34
N ASP A 447 73.22 -26.82 -35.23
CA ASP A 447 73.61 -27.56 -34.03
C ASP A 447 72.46 -27.74 -33.01
N GLY A 448 71.26 -27.27 -33.34
CA GLY A 448 70.06 -27.31 -32.50
C GLY A 448 69.94 -26.16 -31.49
N SER A 449 70.99 -25.35 -31.32
CA SER A 449 70.93 -24.11 -30.53
C SER A 449 70.10 -23.04 -31.25
N TYR A 450 69.70 -22.01 -30.54
CA TYR A 450 68.97 -20.85 -31.04
C TYR A 450 69.95 -19.72 -31.32
N SER A 451 69.74 -19.02 -32.41
CA SER A 451 70.33 -17.71 -32.68
C SER A 451 69.22 -16.67 -32.80
N GLY A 452 69.45 -15.47 -32.28
CA GLY A 452 68.57 -14.34 -32.54
C GLY A 452 68.59 -13.93 -34.01
N GLY A 453 67.53 -13.26 -34.45
CA GLY A 453 67.52 -12.57 -35.73
C GLY A 453 68.27 -11.22 -35.65
N GLY A 454 68.03 -10.36 -36.64
CA GLY A 454 68.48 -8.96 -36.54
C GLY A 454 67.93 -8.31 -35.27
N TRP A 455 68.82 -7.72 -34.46
CA TRP A 455 68.49 -7.05 -33.21
C TRP A 455 67.79 -7.94 -32.16
N SER A 456 68.15 -9.21 -32.09
CA SER A 456 67.82 -10.04 -30.94
C SER A 456 68.96 -10.98 -30.57
N ASN A 457 69.04 -11.32 -29.29
CA ASN A 457 69.98 -12.28 -28.76
C ASN A 457 69.19 -13.52 -28.32
N ALA A 458 69.58 -14.69 -28.84
CA ALA A 458 69.27 -15.95 -28.17
C ALA A 458 70.26 -16.07 -27.00
N VAL A 459 69.78 -15.83 -25.78
CA VAL A 459 70.61 -15.69 -24.58
C VAL A 459 70.74 -17.02 -23.87
N TYR A 460 71.96 -17.28 -23.42
CA TYR A 460 72.38 -18.43 -22.67
C TYR A 460 73.14 -17.98 -21.41
N ASN A 461 73.12 -18.77 -20.35
CA ASN A 461 74.12 -18.63 -19.29
C ASN A 461 75.37 -19.46 -19.61
N THR A 462 76.47 -19.18 -18.91
CA THR A 462 77.73 -19.91 -19.09
C THR A 462 77.78 -21.26 -18.36
N SER A 463 76.74 -21.61 -17.58
CA SER A 463 76.67 -22.79 -16.70
C SER A 463 75.63 -23.82 -17.17
N LEU A 464 76.10 -24.94 -17.72
CA LEU A 464 75.20 -26.03 -18.13
C LEU A 464 74.76 -26.89 -16.92
N PRO A 465 73.50 -27.37 -16.85
CA PRO A 465 72.32 -27.01 -17.65
C PRO A 465 71.28 -26.20 -16.83
N GLN A 466 71.47 -24.89 -16.67
CA GLN A 466 70.52 -24.03 -15.92
C GLN A 466 69.59 -23.24 -16.86
N SER A 467 68.28 -23.36 -16.69
CA SER A 467 67.27 -22.51 -17.36
C SER A 467 66.43 -21.78 -16.30
N ASN A 468 65.66 -20.76 -16.70
CA ASN A 468 64.71 -20.10 -15.80
C ASN A 468 63.29 -20.62 -16.04
N TYR A 469 62.53 -20.78 -14.96
CA TYR A 469 61.14 -21.21 -15.02
C TYR A 469 60.26 -20.37 -14.08
N PHE A 470 58.99 -20.25 -14.47
CA PHE A 470 57.95 -19.71 -13.61
C PHE A 470 56.68 -20.56 -13.70
N LEU A 471 55.90 -20.56 -12.63
CA LEU A 471 54.55 -21.11 -12.57
C LEU A 471 53.57 -19.95 -12.43
N ALA A 472 52.48 -19.94 -13.20
CA ALA A 472 51.44 -18.91 -13.11
C ALA A 472 50.05 -19.53 -12.99
N LEU A 473 49.19 -18.90 -12.19
CA LEU A 473 47.75 -19.15 -12.10
C LEU A 473 46.99 -18.12 -12.92
N GLN A 474 46.08 -18.60 -13.75
CA GLN A 474 45.29 -17.79 -14.67
C GLN A 474 43.81 -17.89 -14.31
N ASP A 475 43.06 -16.80 -14.48
CA ASP A 475 41.63 -16.75 -14.15
C ASP A 475 40.77 -17.65 -15.05
N ASP A 476 41.32 -18.13 -16.17
CA ASP A 476 40.68 -19.11 -17.06
C ASP A 476 40.70 -20.55 -16.50
N GLY A 477 41.38 -20.77 -15.38
CA GLY A 477 41.52 -22.05 -14.72
C GLY A 477 42.79 -22.83 -15.04
N ASN A 478 43.73 -22.23 -15.78
CA ASN A 478 45.01 -22.86 -16.03
C ASN A 478 46.06 -22.51 -14.98
N MET A 479 46.65 -23.54 -14.38
CA MET A 479 47.94 -23.45 -13.71
C MET A 479 49.00 -23.90 -14.71
N VAL A 480 49.91 -23.01 -15.10
CA VAL A 480 50.91 -23.26 -16.15
C VAL A 480 52.33 -23.14 -15.61
N ILE A 481 53.24 -23.99 -16.08
CA ILE A 481 54.68 -23.85 -15.91
C ILE A 481 55.27 -23.53 -17.27
N CYS A 482 56.06 -22.47 -17.33
CA CYS A 482 56.69 -21.98 -18.55
C CYS A 482 58.19 -21.71 -18.31
N ARG A 483 58.99 -21.77 -19.37
CA ARG A 483 60.35 -21.24 -19.38
C ARG A 483 60.29 -19.71 -19.35
N GLY A 484 61.21 -19.09 -18.63
CA GLY A 484 61.32 -17.65 -18.48
C GLY A 484 61.28 -17.20 -17.03
N THR A 485 61.27 -15.88 -16.82
CA THR A 485 61.32 -15.28 -15.47
C THR A 485 59.97 -14.76 -14.97
N SER A 486 58.99 -14.58 -15.85
CA SER A 486 57.65 -14.09 -15.52
C SER A 486 56.67 -14.32 -16.68
N PRO A 487 55.36 -14.11 -16.49
CA PRO A 487 54.38 -14.12 -17.58
C PRO A 487 54.71 -13.17 -18.74
N LEU A 488 55.36 -12.02 -18.48
CA LEU A 488 55.82 -11.08 -19.52
C LEU A 488 57.05 -11.59 -20.29
N ASP A 489 57.82 -12.48 -19.68
CA ASP A 489 59.00 -13.14 -20.22
C ASP A 489 58.72 -14.62 -20.52
N ASN A 490 57.55 -14.95 -21.06
CA ASN A 490 57.19 -16.33 -21.34
C ASN A 490 57.97 -16.87 -22.57
N GLN A 491 58.99 -17.69 -22.34
CA GLN A 491 59.89 -18.25 -23.36
C GLN A 491 59.46 -19.63 -23.88
N GLY A 492 58.33 -20.15 -23.41
CA GLY A 492 57.78 -21.41 -23.91
C GLY A 492 57.07 -22.23 -22.84
N TYR A 493 56.03 -22.94 -23.26
CA TYR A 493 55.20 -23.78 -22.41
C TYR A 493 55.90 -25.09 -22.03
N ILE A 494 55.86 -25.46 -20.74
CA ILE A 494 56.35 -26.76 -20.23
C ILE A 494 55.16 -27.67 -19.88
N TRP A 495 54.27 -27.20 -19.00
CA TRP A 495 53.19 -28.00 -18.45
C TRP A 495 51.99 -27.14 -18.04
N ALA A 496 50.78 -27.71 -18.02
CA ALA A 496 49.57 -27.11 -17.48
C ALA A 496 48.60 -28.16 -16.95
N THR A 497 47.74 -27.72 -16.04
CA THR A 497 46.64 -28.52 -15.51
C THR A 497 45.50 -28.73 -16.51
N GLY A 498 45.14 -27.73 -17.32
CA GLY A 498 44.01 -27.81 -18.26
C GLY A 498 42.64 -27.94 -17.58
N VAL A 499 42.50 -27.48 -16.34
CA VAL A 499 41.27 -27.59 -15.55
C VAL A 499 40.33 -26.42 -15.79
N LYS A 500 39.04 -26.61 -15.54
CA LYS A 500 38.03 -25.55 -15.61
C LYS A 500 37.71 -25.02 -14.22
N VAL A 501 37.67 -23.70 -14.07
CA VAL A 501 37.27 -23.02 -12.82
C VAL A 501 35.76 -22.88 -12.71
N GLN A 502 35.29 -22.68 -11.47
CA GLN A 502 33.90 -22.33 -11.16
C GLN A 502 33.78 -20.82 -10.90
N GLN A 503 33.79 -20.39 -9.63
CA GLN A 503 33.61 -19.00 -9.24
C GLN A 503 34.80 -18.46 -8.46
N ALA A 504 34.98 -17.14 -8.55
CA ALA A 504 36.02 -16.38 -7.87
C ALA A 504 35.77 -16.26 -6.37
N ASN A 505 36.79 -16.53 -5.55
CA ASN A 505 36.82 -16.11 -4.16
C ASN A 505 37.88 -15.02 -3.96
N PRO A 506 37.47 -13.74 -3.77
CA PRO A 506 38.39 -12.63 -3.59
C PRO A 506 39.34 -12.76 -2.39
N ASP A 507 39.07 -13.65 -1.42
CA ASP A 507 39.99 -13.93 -0.31
C ASP A 507 41.22 -14.73 -0.74
N TYR A 508 41.13 -15.39 -1.90
CA TYR A 508 42.23 -16.12 -2.51
C TYR A 508 42.76 -15.44 -3.77
N ALA A 509 42.47 -14.15 -3.97
CA ALA A 509 43.08 -13.38 -5.04
C ALA A 509 44.60 -13.31 -4.87
N ALA A 510 45.33 -13.25 -6.00
CA ALA A 510 46.78 -13.20 -6.07
C ALA A 510 47.42 -12.21 -5.07
N ALA A 511 46.82 -11.02 -4.93
CA ALA A 511 47.29 -9.96 -4.03
C ALA A 511 47.31 -10.36 -2.54
N LYS A 512 46.50 -11.35 -2.14
CA LYS A 512 46.43 -11.88 -0.77
C LYS A 512 47.29 -13.14 -0.56
N GLY A 513 47.81 -13.73 -1.64
CA GLY A 513 48.69 -14.91 -1.57
C GLY A 513 50.10 -14.56 -1.09
N LYS A 514 50.90 -15.60 -0.79
CA LYS A 514 52.25 -15.49 -0.21
C LYS A 514 53.15 -14.46 -0.89
N TYR A 515 53.07 -14.38 -2.22
CA TYR A 515 53.94 -13.54 -3.04
C TYR A 515 53.24 -12.26 -3.57
N GLY A 516 51.96 -12.04 -3.24
CA GLY A 516 51.20 -10.86 -3.68
C GLY A 516 50.98 -10.78 -5.21
N GLN A 517 51.22 -11.87 -5.94
CA GLN A 517 51.15 -11.94 -7.39
C GLN A 517 50.70 -13.34 -7.85
N ASN A 518 50.28 -13.47 -9.10
CA ASN A 518 49.68 -14.70 -9.63
C ASN A 518 50.70 -15.70 -10.19
N TYR A 519 51.99 -15.51 -9.93
CA TYR A 519 53.05 -16.39 -10.39
C TYR A 519 54.20 -16.51 -9.38
N ILE A 520 54.93 -17.62 -9.47
CA ILE A 520 56.15 -17.88 -8.70
C ILE A 520 57.28 -18.24 -9.65
N THR A 521 58.51 -18.00 -9.22
CA THR A 521 59.71 -18.31 -10.00
C THR A 521 60.42 -19.54 -9.45
N GLN A 522 61.38 -20.09 -10.19
CA GLN A 522 62.18 -21.21 -9.69
C GLN A 522 62.77 -20.91 -8.30
N GLY A 523 62.81 -21.94 -7.45
CA GLY A 523 63.24 -21.85 -6.06
C GLY A 523 62.18 -21.31 -5.09
N SER A 524 61.06 -20.73 -5.56
CA SER A 524 59.95 -20.37 -4.69
C SER A 524 59.35 -21.61 -4.02
N THR A 525 58.87 -21.44 -2.79
CA THR A 525 58.36 -22.52 -1.94
C THR A 525 56.98 -22.19 -1.38
N LEU A 526 56.16 -23.22 -1.16
CA LEU A 526 54.91 -23.14 -0.40
C LEU A 526 55.00 -24.16 0.74
N ALA A 527 55.05 -23.68 1.97
CA ALA A 527 54.93 -24.48 3.18
C ALA A 527 53.45 -24.63 3.56
N ALA A 528 53.14 -25.52 4.49
CA ALA A 528 51.78 -25.70 5.00
C ALA A 528 51.12 -24.35 5.38
N GLY A 529 49.92 -24.11 4.84
CA GLY A 529 49.15 -22.87 4.99
C GLY A 529 49.43 -21.81 3.90
N ASP A 530 50.56 -21.90 3.19
CA ASP A 530 50.85 -20.98 2.09
C ASP A 530 49.95 -21.23 0.89
N PHE A 531 49.58 -20.15 0.21
CA PHE A 531 48.90 -20.23 -1.08
C PHE A 531 49.40 -19.19 -2.08
N ILE A 532 49.17 -19.48 -3.35
CA ILE A 532 49.18 -18.51 -4.45
C ILE A 532 47.81 -18.52 -5.13
N GLY A 533 47.34 -17.35 -5.56
CA GLY A 533 46.03 -17.18 -6.18
C GLY A 533 46.12 -16.75 -7.65
N SER A 534 45.05 -16.99 -8.42
CA SER A 534 44.84 -16.30 -9.70
C SER A 534 44.53 -14.81 -9.47
N PRO A 535 44.63 -13.93 -10.48
CA PRO A 535 44.42 -12.49 -10.31
C PRO A 535 43.11 -12.13 -9.57
N SER A 536 41.99 -12.76 -9.94
CA SER A 536 40.67 -12.51 -9.35
C SER A 536 40.29 -13.47 -8.21
N GLY A 537 41.12 -14.48 -7.92
CA GLY A 537 40.80 -15.53 -6.93
C GLY A 537 39.89 -16.63 -7.47
N ASN A 538 39.77 -16.79 -8.79
CA ASN A 538 39.10 -17.93 -9.45
C ASN A 538 39.70 -19.28 -9.04
N MET A 539 40.98 -19.30 -8.71
CA MET A 539 41.64 -20.47 -8.18
C MET A 539 42.80 -20.15 -7.25
N ALA A 540 43.11 -21.10 -6.38
CA ALA A 540 44.22 -21.01 -5.44
C ALA A 540 44.97 -22.34 -5.37
N LEU A 541 46.30 -22.29 -5.50
CA LEU A 541 47.18 -23.43 -5.19
C LEU A 541 47.59 -23.31 -3.73
N ILE A 542 47.17 -24.28 -2.90
CA ILE A 542 47.36 -24.26 -1.45
C ILE A 542 48.17 -25.48 -1.04
N MET A 543 49.23 -25.25 -0.26
CA MET A 543 49.93 -26.33 0.43
C MET A 543 49.25 -26.58 1.78
N GLN A 544 48.64 -27.75 1.95
CA GLN A 544 47.81 -28.07 3.10
C GLN A 544 48.63 -28.64 4.26
N ASP A 545 48.09 -28.55 5.49
CA ASP A 545 48.75 -29.05 6.71
C ASP A 545 48.94 -30.58 6.71
N ASP A 546 48.10 -31.31 5.99
CA ASP A 546 48.21 -32.76 5.81
C ASP A 546 49.32 -33.16 4.82
N GLY A 547 50.02 -32.19 4.24
CA GLY A 547 51.10 -32.39 3.29
C GLY A 547 50.67 -32.51 1.83
N ASN A 548 49.40 -32.29 1.52
CA ASN A 548 48.90 -32.31 0.16
C ASN A 548 49.00 -30.92 -0.51
N LEU A 549 49.38 -30.86 -1.78
CA LEU A 549 49.35 -29.65 -2.58
C LEU A 549 48.13 -29.69 -3.50
N VAL A 550 47.20 -28.74 -3.34
CA VAL A 550 45.90 -28.79 -4.01
C VAL A 550 45.59 -27.47 -4.69
N LEU A 551 45.13 -27.58 -5.94
CA LEU A 551 44.58 -26.47 -6.70
C LEU A 551 43.06 -26.47 -6.50
N TYR A 552 42.54 -25.41 -5.89
CA TYR A 552 41.11 -25.25 -5.61
C TYR A 552 40.46 -24.21 -6.51
N SER A 553 39.17 -24.41 -6.76
CA SER A 553 38.20 -23.37 -7.11
C SER A 553 37.14 -23.30 -6.01
N PHE A 554 36.18 -22.38 -6.11
CA PHE A 554 35.20 -22.16 -5.04
C PHE A 554 33.77 -22.35 -5.52
N ARG A 555 32.92 -22.86 -4.63
CA ARG A 555 31.46 -22.91 -4.80
C ARG A 555 30.82 -21.91 -3.83
N PHE A 556 29.89 -21.12 -4.35
CA PHE A 556 29.10 -20.17 -3.57
C PHE A 556 27.63 -20.56 -3.60
N GLU A 557 26.94 -20.17 -2.53
CA GLU A 557 25.47 -20.17 -2.47
C GLU A 557 25.00 -18.80 -2.00
N THR A 558 23.72 -18.51 -2.21
CA THR A 558 23.07 -17.31 -1.67
C THR A 558 23.24 -17.26 -0.14
N ASN A 559 23.57 -16.09 0.40
CA ASN A 559 23.60 -15.85 1.85
C ASN A 559 22.19 -15.77 2.46
N CYS A 560 21.15 -15.78 1.63
CA CYS A 560 19.76 -15.85 2.08
C CYS A 560 19.21 -17.27 1.98
N LYS A 561 18.49 -17.70 3.02
CA LYS A 561 17.94 -19.05 3.16
C LYS A 561 16.48 -19.01 3.56
N LYS A 562 15.75 -20.09 3.31
CA LYS A 562 14.36 -20.25 3.76
C LYS A 562 14.29 -20.16 5.28
N ILE A 563 13.38 -19.33 5.80
CA ILE A 563 13.10 -19.21 7.24
C ILE A 563 12.36 -20.47 7.69
N LYS A 564 12.71 -20.99 8.87
CA LYS A 564 12.05 -22.17 9.44
C LYS A 564 10.53 -21.92 9.57
N ASP A 565 9.74 -22.92 9.21
CA ASP A 565 8.26 -22.88 9.28
C ASP A 565 7.58 -21.74 8.48
N SER A 566 8.31 -21.07 7.57
CA SER A 566 7.78 -20.04 6.66
C SER A 566 8.16 -20.36 5.21
N ASN A 567 7.36 -19.89 4.25
CA ASN A 567 7.72 -19.95 2.82
C ASN A 567 8.60 -18.79 2.38
N MET A 568 8.95 -17.88 3.29
CA MET A 568 9.78 -16.72 3.01
C MET A 568 11.26 -17.01 3.26
N ILE A 569 12.10 -16.24 2.59
CA ILE A 569 13.56 -16.26 2.65
C ILE A 569 14.04 -15.12 3.58
N GLY A 570 14.93 -15.47 4.51
CA GLY A 570 15.65 -14.58 5.43
C GLY A 570 17.13 -14.48 5.04
N GLY A 571 17.78 -13.38 5.39
CA GLY A 571 19.19 -13.16 5.10
C GLY A 571 20.10 -13.61 6.23
N GLY A 572 21.31 -14.07 5.90
CA GLY A 572 22.42 -14.16 6.83
C GLY A 572 22.97 -12.78 7.24
N VAL A 573 24.12 -12.78 7.91
CA VAL A 573 24.83 -11.54 8.29
C VAL A 573 25.17 -10.75 7.03
N GLY A 574 24.73 -9.49 6.96
CA GLY A 574 25.00 -8.60 5.81
C GLY A 574 24.28 -8.99 4.52
N ALA A 575 23.13 -9.68 4.60
CA ALA A 575 22.32 -10.03 3.43
C ALA A 575 20.87 -9.60 3.58
N ASN A 576 20.35 -8.93 2.56
CA ASN A 576 18.96 -8.46 2.48
C ASN A 576 18.19 -9.26 1.43
N PRO A 577 17.30 -10.20 1.82
CA PRO A 577 16.31 -10.76 0.91
C PRO A 577 15.21 -9.72 0.68
N VAL A 578 15.27 -9.02 -0.45
CA VAL A 578 14.41 -7.85 -0.70
C VAL A 578 13.05 -8.29 -1.23
N TYR A 579 11.99 -7.82 -0.57
CA TYR A 579 10.60 -7.98 -0.96
C TYR A 579 9.96 -6.62 -1.24
N GLU A 580 9.06 -6.56 -2.22
CA GLU A 580 8.29 -5.37 -2.57
C GLU A 580 6.80 -5.58 -2.26
N LEU A 581 6.19 -4.62 -1.57
CA LEU A 581 4.80 -4.72 -1.09
C LEU A 581 3.73 -4.56 -2.17
N ASN A 582 4.09 -4.27 -3.43
CA ASN A 582 3.21 -4.01 -4.59
C ASN A 582 2.17 -2.87 -4.45
N ILE A 583 1.96 -2.34 -3.23
CA ILE A 583 1.12 -1.19 -2.89
C ILE A 583 1.85 -0.35 -1.84
N ALA A 584 1.81 0.97 -2.01
CA ALA A 584 2.51 1.97 -1.21
C ALA A 584 1.52 3.01 -0.69
N GLY A 585 1.39 3.15 0.63
CA GLY A 585 0.58 4.23 1.20
C GLY A 585 1.24 5.61 1.05
N THR A 586 0.45 6.67 1.27
CA THR A 586 0.89 8.06 1.16
C THR A 586 1.01 8.69 2.54
N LYS A 587 2.23 8.68 3.12
CA LYS A 587 2.50 9.18 4.48
C LYS A 587 2.01 10.61 4.72
N SER A 588 2.04 11.48 3.70
CA SER A 588 1.52 12.86 3.80
C SER A 588 0.01 12.96 4.01
N ASN A 589 -0.74 11.86 3.91
CA ASN A 589 -2.17 11.82 4.23
C ASN A 589 -2.45 11.37 5.67
N MET A 590 -1.46 10.85 6.40
CA MET A 590 -1.62 10.46 7.80
C MET A 590 -2.03 11.67 8.66
N GLY A 591 -2.96 11.47 9.58
CA GLY A 591 -3.47 12.52 10.46
C GLY A 591 -4.45 13.51 9.82
N LYS A 592 -4.83 13.31 8.54
CA LYS A 592 -5.84 14.14 7.88
C LYS A 592 -7.26 13.76 8.31
N LEU A 593 -8.11 14.77 8.39
CA LEU A 593 -9.54 14.66 8.69
C LEU A 593 -10.35 15.18 7.50
N ALA A 594 -11.38 14.46 7.07
CA ALA A 594 -12.26 14.89 5.99
C ALA A 594 -13.69 14.41 6.19
N TYR A 595 -14.64 15.06 5.51
CA TYR A 595 -16.01 14.60 5.36
C TYR A 595 -16.20 13.99 3.96
N ILE A 596 -16.84 12.82 3.89
CA ILE A 596 -17.20 12.18 2.61
C ILE A 596 -18.68 12.46 2.36
N ASP A 597 -18.97 13.16 1.27
CA ASP A 597 -20.33 13.57 0.95
C ASP A 597 -21.19 12.42 0.39
N GLN A 598 -22.43 12.73 0.03
CA GLN A 598 -23.39 11.76 -0.50
C GLN A 598 -23.01 11.15 -1.86
N ASN A 599 -22.14 11.81 -2.63
CA ASN A 599 -21.62 11.38 -3.93
C ASN A 599 -20.25 10.68 -3.84
N ALA A 600 -19.76 10.40 -2.62
CA ALA A 600 -18.40 9.91 -2.36
C ALA A 600 -17.31 10.91 -2.79
N GLU A 601 -17.57 12.19 -2.59
CA GLU A 601 -16.60 13.28 -2.75
C GLU A 601 -16.02 13.68 -1.39
N LEU A 602 -14.71 13.88 -1.35
CA LEU A 602 -13.95 14.21 -0.15
C LEU A 602 -13.85 15.72 0.02
N HIS A 603 -14.20 16.18 1.21
CA HIS A 603 -14.02 17.56 1.65
C HIS A 603 -13.13 17.58 2.89
N ALA A 604 -11.88 18.01 2.71
CA ALA A 604 -10.93 18.09 3.83
C ALA A 604 -11.34 19.18 4.83
N TYR A 605 -11.21 18.87 6.11
CA TYR A 605 -11.28 19.88 7.16
C TYR A 605 -9.95 20.65 7.25
N PRO A 606 -9.97 21.93 7.61
CA PRO A 606 -8.77 22.65 8.04
C PRO A 606 -8.06 21.96 9.21
N ASP A 607 -6.73 22.11 9.30
CA ASP A 607 -5.92 21.43 10.33
C ASP A 607 -6.21 21.93 11.76
N ASP A 608 -6.71 23.14 11.92
CA ASP A 608 -7.12 23.71 13.20
C ASP A 608 -8.51 23.22 13.65
N ASN A 609 -9.32 22.63 12.76
CA ASN A 609 -10.64 22.09 13.09
C ASN A 609 -10.58 20.63 13.59
N LYS A 610 -9.59 20.27 14.41
CA LYS A 610 -9.37 18.91 14.93
C LYS A 610 -9.32 18.95 16.46
N GLN A 611 -10.07 18.04 17.10
CA GLN A 611 -10.01 17.84 18.54
C GLN A 611 -9.86 16.35 18.88
N SER A 612 -9.04 16.06 19.88
CA SER A 612 -8.91 14.72 20.46
C SER A 612 -10.03 14.47 21.47
N ILE A 613 -10.57 13.25 21.52
CA ILE A 613 -11.57 12.83 22.50
C ILE A 613 -11.01 11.75 23.42
N ASN A 614 -11.66 11.58 24.58
CA ASN A 614 -11.28 10.61 25.62
C ASN A 614 -11.68 9.16 25.28
N GLU A 615 -11.54 8.79 24.01
CA GLU A 615 -11.68 7.43 23.49
C GLU A 615 -10.35 7.03 22.86
N TYR A 616 -9.97 5.76 22.96
CA TYR A 616 -8.63 5.32 22.57
C TYR A 616 -8.66 4.18 21.55
N THR A 617 -7.79 4.29 20.55
CA THR A 617 -7.40 3.17 19.69
C THR A 617 -6.11 2.56 20.26
N SER A 618 -6.10 1.23 20.48
CA SER A 618 -4.95 0.52 21.05
C SER A 618 -4.19 -0.30 20.02
N PHE A 619 -2.87 -0.34 20.17
CA PHE A 619 -1.96 -1.16 19.37
C PHE A 619 -1.06 -1.96 20.33
N MET A 620 -1.16 -3.28 20.26
CA MET A 620 -0.44 -4.18 21.15
C MET A 620 1.00 -4.41 20.68
N ASN A 621 1.95 -4.51 21.62
CA ASN A 621 3.38 -4.68 21.32
C ASN A 621 3.95 -3.58 20.41
N MET A 622 3.41 -2.36 20.53
CA MET A 622 3.77 -1.21 19.74
C MET A 622 4.13 -0.04 20.64
N ASP A 623 5.10 0.72 20.19
CA ASP A 623 5.53 1.98 20.77
C ASP A 623 5.49 3.09 19.69
N SER A 624 5.43 4.34 20.14
CA SER A 624 5.71 5.52 19.33
C SER A 624 6.80 6.28 20.06
N GLY A 625 8.04 6.02 19.63
CA GLY A 625 9.23 6.43 20.35
C GLY A 625 9.38 7.95 20.46
N GLY A 626 9.88 8.42 21.61
CA GLY A 626 10.02 9.86 21.90
C GLY A 626 8.68 10.53 22.21
N ASN A 627 8.64 11.87 22.11
CA ASN A 627 7.44 12.71 22.31
C ASN A 627 6.75 12.56 23.69
N ASP A 628 7.48 12.07 24.69
CA ASP A 628 7.00 12.00 26.06
C ASP A 628 6.71 13.40 26.60
N ILE A 629 5.58 13.57 27.27
CA ILE A 629 5.27 14.80 27.96
C ILE A 629 6.16 14.89 29.21
N PRO A 630 6.97 15.96 29.35
CA PRO A 630 7.87 16.11 30.48
C PRO A 630 7.12 16.01 31.81
N ASN A 631 7.67 15.20 32.73
CA ASN A 631 7.13 14.99 34.09
C ASN A 631 5.71 14.38 34.18
N ALA A 632 5.16 13.84 33.08
CA ALA A 632 3.85 13.20 33.09
C ALA A 632 3.89 11.67 33.28
N ALA A 633 5.09 11.07 33.25
CA ALA A 633 5.23 9.63 33.39
C ALA A 633 4.90 9.15 34.81
N SER A 634 4.24 7.99 34.92
CA SER A 634 3.81 7.42 36.20
C SER A 634 4.13 5.93 36.28
N ALA A 635 4.72 5.49 37.40
CA ALA A 635 5.06 4.09 37.64
C ALA A 635 3.92 3.33 38.35
N ASN A 636 3.94 2.00 38.26
CA ASN A 636 2.94 1.09 38.83
C ASN A 636 1.49 1.46 38.46
N SER A 637 1.28 1.97 37.25
CA SER A 637 -0.02 2.45 36.79
C SER A 637 -0.87 1.34 36.17
N THR A 638 -2.19 1.50 36.19
CA THR A 638 -3.11 0.74 35.33
C THR A 638 -3.39 1.49 34.03
N ILE A 639 -4.00 0.83 33.05
CA ILE A 639 -4.39 1.47 31.78
C ILE A 639 -5.42 2.59 32.06
N GLU A 640 -6.33 2.39 33.00
CA GLU A 640 -7.35 3.39 33.37
C GLU A 640 -6.70 4.62 34.01
N GLN A 641 -5.66 4.42 34.83
CA GLN A 641 -4.90 5.52 35.42
C GLN A 641 -4.11 6.29 34.35
N CYS A 642 -3.52 5.59 33.38
CA CYS A 642 -2.90 6.23 32.21
C CYS A 642 -3.89 7.08 31.42
N GLN A 643 -5.07 6.54 31.15
CA GLN A 643 -6.14 7.26 30.46
C GLN A 643 -6.55 8.48 31.25
N ALA A 644 -6.71 8.39 32.58
CA ALA A 644 -7.04 9.54 33.42
C ALA A 644 -5.98 10.65 33.33
N VAL A 645 -4.69 10.30 33.51
CA VAL A 645 -3.57 11.26 33.39
C VAL A 645 -3.54 11.92 32.01
N CYS A 646 -3.77 11.15 30.95
CA CYS A 646 -3.80 11.69 29.59
C CYS A 646 -5.07 12.51 29.32
N ASN A 647 -6.23 12.14 29.86
CA ASN A 647 -7.49 12.87 29.69
C ASN A 647 -7.45 14.23 30.41
N ASP A 648 -6.77 14.30 31.55
CA ASP A 648 -6.64 15.52 32.35
C ASP A 648 -5.57 16.49 31.79
N ASN A 649 -4.76 16.04 30.83
CA ASN A 649 -3.72 16.84 30.19
C ASN A 649 -4.10 17.20 28.75
N THR A 650 -4.31 18.50 28.49
CA THR A 650 -4.68 19.02 27.17
C THR A 650 -3.62 18.79 26.08
N ASP A 651 -2.36 18.63 26.48
CA ASP A 651 -1.24 18.37 25.57
C ASP A 651 -1.07 16.87 25.29
N CYS A 652 -1.90 15.99 25.88
CA CYS A 652 -1.81 14.56 25.70
C CYS A 652 -2.70 14.03 24.58
N TYR A 653 -2.07 13.42 23.58
CA TYR A 653 -2.71 12.85 22.39
C TYR A 653 -2.71 11.31 22.39
N GLY A 654 -2.06 10.70 23.37
CA GLY A 654 -1.97 9.27 23.56
C GLY A 654 -0.99 8.93 24.66
N PHE A 655 -0.79 7.66 24.94
CA PHE A 655 0.21 7.21 25.90
C PHE A 655 0.75 5.84 25.51
N VAL A 656 1.93 5.54 26.03
CA VAL A 656 2.57 4.23 25.94
C VAL A 656 2.52 3.58 27.32
N PHE A 657 2.17 2.30 27.35
CA PHE A 657 2.10 1.48 28.55
C PHE A 657 3.14 0.37 28.48
N ASP A 658 4.21 0.50 29.26
CA ASP A 658 5.36 -0.43 29.29
C ASP A 658 5.27 -1.39 30.48
N THR A 659 5.31 -2.70 30.22
CA THR A 659 5.22 -3.75 31.25
C THR A 659 6.49 -4.58 31.39
N ARG A 660 7.56 -4.26 30.66
CA ARG A 660 8.75 -5.14 30.51
C ARG A 660 9.57 -5.29 31.80
N ASN A 661 9.56 -4.30 32.68
CA ASN A 661 10.48 -4.23 33.83
C ASN A 661 9.82 -4.56 35.19
N GLY A 662 8.68 -5.28 35.19
CA GLY A 662 7.98 -5.66 36.43
C GLY A 662 7.29 -4.51 37.17
N SER A 663 7.47 -3.26 36.72
CA SER A 663 6.68 -2.09 37.07
C SER A 663 5.98 -1.60 35.80
N ASN A 664 4.66 -1.44 35.86
CA ASN A 664 3.87 -0.92 34.75
C ASN A 664 4.05 0.60 34.67
N ILE A 665 4.73 1.09 33.64
CA ILE A 665 5.03 2.52 33.50
C ILE A 665 4.16 3.12 32.39
N CYS A 666 3.55 4.25 32.71
CA CYS A 666 2.81 5.08 31.79
C CYS A 666 3.69 6.20 31.23
N TYR A 667 3.68 6.38 29.92
CA TYR A 667 4.34 7.49 29.23
C TYR A 667 3.32 8.26 28.38
N PRO A 668 2.68 9.29 28.94
CA PRO A 668 1.84 10.21 28.17
C PRO A 668 2.65 10.89 27.05
N LYS A 669 2.06 11.00 25.86
CA LYS A 669 2.69 11.48 24.64
C LYS A 669 2.00 12.74 24.11
N ASN A 670 2.80 13.68 23.60
CA ASN A 670 2.30 14.89 22.95
C ASN A 670 1.79 14.63 21.53
N SER A 671 1.44 15.68 20.78
CA SER A 671 0.89 15.60 19.42
C SER A 671 1.79 14.93 18.38
N GLY A 672 3.07 14.68 18.69
CA GLY A 672 4.00 13.93 17.86
C GLY A 672 3.81 12.41 17.91
N VAL A 673 2.88 11.88 18.71
CA VAL A 673 2.54 10.46 18.75
C VAL A 673 1.96 9.98 17.39
N TYR A 674 2.04 8.69 17.08
CA TYR A 674 1.35 8.08 15.94
C TYR A 674 -0.12 8.57 15.83
N PRO A 675 -0.64 8.93 14.64
CA PRO A 675 -0.07 8.69 13.31
C PRO A 675 0.92 9.74 12.78
N VAL A 676 1.27 10.77 13.56
CA VAL A 676 2.25 11.79 13.14
C VAL A 676 3.68 11.23 13.26
N GLY A 677 3.99 10.66 14.42
CA GLY A 677 5.23 9.94 14.66
C GLY A 677 5.19 8.51 14.14
N ASP A 678 6.38 7.91 14.06
CA ASP A 678 6.54 6.53 13.63
C ASP A 678 6.05 5.55 14.71
N LYS A 679 5.65 4.37 14.24
CA LYS A 679 5.21 3.25 15.08
C LYS A 679 6.25 2.14 14.98
N GLN A 680 6.70 1.65 16.12
CA GLN A 680 7.75 0.63 16.21
C GLN A 680 7.30 -0.57 17.03
N LEU A 681 7.67 -1.77 16.61
CA LEU A 681 7.40 -2.98 17.35
C LEU A 681 8.25 -3.02 18.62
N LEU A 682 7.61 -3.18 19.77
CA LEU A 682 8.27 -3.33 21.05
C LEU A 682 7.47 -4.27 21.95
N SER A 683 7.92 -5.52 22.06
CA SER A 683 7.23 -6.56 22.83
C SER A 683 7.08 -6.18 24.30
N GLY A 684 5.86 -6.28 24.85
CA GLY A 684 5.56 -5.87 26.23
C GLY A 684 5.28 -4.37 26.41
N VAL A 685 5.14 -3.63 25.31
CA VAL A 685 4.77 -2.21 25.30
C VAL A 685 3.52 -2.02 24.45
N ASN A 686 2.52 -1.29 24.96
CA ASN A 686 1.26 -1.08 24.24
C ASN A 686 1.01 0.42 24.04
N LEU A 687 0.63 0.79 22.82
CA LEU A 687 0.37 2.17 22.42
C LEU A 687 -1.13 2.44 22.41
N PHE A 688 -1.55 3.53 23.02
CA PHE A 688 -2.94 3.98 23.07
C PHE A 688 -3.03 5.41 22.54
N ILE A 689 -3.78 5.62 21.46
CA ILE A 689 -3.91 6.92 20.80
C ILE A 689 -5.32 7.45 21.00
N LYS A 690 -5.47 8.73 21.37
CA LYS A 690 -6.78 9.36 21.45
C LYS A 690 -7.42 9.43 20.06
N ASN A 691 -8.71 9.10 19.99
CA ASN A 691 -9.49 9.25 18.78
C ASN A 691 -9.64 10.75 18.46
N VAL A 692 -9.75 11.08 17.17
CA VAL A 692 -9.84 12.46 16.69
C VAL A 692 -11.19 12.67 16.01
N GLN A 693 -11.79 13.84 16.23
CA GLN A 693 -13.02 14.28 15.58
C GLN A 693 -12.93 15.76 15.18
N PRO A 694 -13.78 16.24 14.25
CA PRO A 694 -13.89 17.67 13.98
C PRO A 694 -14.35 18.46 15.23
N GLU A 695 -13.80 19.66 15.41
CA GLU A 695 -14.27 20.59 16.43
C GLU A 695 -15.63 21.18 16.05
N PHE A 696 -15.72 21.72 14.84
CA PHE A 696 -16.93 22.24 14.24
C PHE A 696 -17.35 21.38 13.05
N VAL A 697 -18.65 21.11 12.93
CA VAL A 697 -19.22 20.35 11.81
C VAL A 697 -20.28 21.15 11.07
N PRO A 698 -20.41 20.94 9.74
CA PRO A 698 -21.53 21.48 8.97
C PRO A 698 -22.90 20.99 9.46
N ILE A 699 -23.95 21.74 9.12
CA ILE A 699 -25.32 21.36 9.48
C ILE A 699 -25.70 20.05 8.80
N GLY A 700 -26.06 19.03 9.58
CA GLY A 700 -26.47 17.71 9.08
C GLY A 700 -25.35 16.67 9.08
N VAL A 701 -24.16 17.04 9.54
CA VAL A 701 -23.01 16.15 9.73
C VAL A 701 -22.85 15.84 11.22
N SER A 702 -22.61 14.57 11.56
CA SER A 702 -22.22 14.16 12.92
C SER A 702 -20.75 14.51 13.15
N ASN A 703 -20.32 14.73 14.40
CA ASN A 703 -18.89 14.83 14.74
C ASN A 703 -18.18 13.46 14.77
N ASN A 704 -18.91 12.34 14.80
CA ASN A 704 -18.27 11.03 14.82
C ASN A 704 -17.39 10.81 13.58
N THR A 705 -16.29 10.10 13.81
CA THR A 705 -15.25 9.91 12.81
C THR A 705 -14.93 8.44 12.67
N ASN A 706 -14.85 7.99 11.42
CA ASN A 706 -14.44 6.65 11.06
C ASN A 706 -12.94 6.61 10.76
N ASN A 707 -12.28 5.51 11.08
CA ASN A 707 -10.91 5.28 10.66
C ASN A 707 -10.83 5.06 9.15
N SER A 708 -9.76 5.57 8.55
CA SER A 708 -9.45 5.38 7.13
C SER A 708 -7.95 5.18 6.94
N ASP A 709 -7.58 4.75 5.74
CA ASP A 709 -6.22 4.58 5.30
C ASP A 709 -5.83 5.59 4.21
N THR A 710 -4.53 5.72 3.96
CA THR A 710 -4.02 6.74 3.04
C THR A 710 -4.43 6.52 1.58
N ILE A 711 -4.66 5.28 1.16
CA ILE A 711 -5.06 4.92 -0.21
C ILE A 711 -6.54 5.21 -0.42
N THR A 712 -7.39 4.76 0.50
CA THR A 712 -8.83 5.04 0.44
C THR A 712 -9.07 6.55 0.51
N TYR A 713 -8.37 7.27 1.39
CA TYR A 713 -8.47 8.74 1.48
C TYR A 713 -8.07 9.42 0.16
N GLN A 714 -6.94 9.03 -0.44
CA GLN A 714 -6.42 9.66 -1.65
C GLN A 714 -7.30 9.45 -2.88
N ASN A 715 -8.03 8.33 -2.93
CA ASN A 715 -8.80 7.92 -4.10
C ASN A 715 -10.27 8.36 -4.07
N TYR A 716 -10.72 9.09 -3.03
CA TYR A 716 -11.98 9.81 -3.15
C TYR A 716 -11.86 10.94 -4.17
N VAL A 717 -12.97 11.25 -4.84
CA VAL A 717 -13.04 12.42 -5.73
C VAL A 717 -12.92 13.67 -4.88
N ASN A 718 -12.05 14.62 -5.27
CA ASN A 718 -11.93 15.88 -4.53
C ASN A 718 -13.20 16.73 -4.72
N GLY A 719 -13.96 16.93 -3.65
CA GLY A 719 -15.18 17.75 -3.61
C GLY A 719 -14.93 19.23 -3.35
N GLY A 720 -13.67 19.63 -3.18
CA GLY A 720 -13.30 21.00 -2.82
C GLY A 720 -13.54 21.33 -1.34
N ASN A 721 -13.67 22.62 -1.03
CA ASN A 721 -13.86 23.08 0.35
C ASN A 721 -15.12 22.49 0.97
N ILE A 722 -15.04 22.18 2.27
CA ILE A 722 -16.22 21.72 3.02
C ILE A 722 -17.30 22.80 3.03
N GLY A 723 -18.53 22.39 2.71
CA GLY A 723 -19.70 23.27 2.70
C GLY A 723 -20.30 23.49 4.09
N ASN A 724 -21.30 24.37 4.17
CA ASN A 724 -21.97 24.72 5.43
C ASN A 724 -23.07 23.74 5.85
N GLU A 725 -23.57 22.92 4.93
CA GLU A 725 -24.70 22.01 5.14
C GLU A 725 -24.63 20.76 4.26
N TYR A 726 -25.03 19.61 4.80
CA TYR A 726 -25.08 18.32 4.11
C TYR A 726 -26.26 17.46 4.58
N GLY A 727 -26.55 16.39 3.85
CA GLY A 727 -27.64 15.47 4.18
C GLY A 727 -29.01 16.14 4.06
N LEU A 728 -29.88 15.92 5.05
CA LEU A 728 -31.28 16.38 4.99
C LEU A 728 -31.41 17.91 4.92
N SER A 729 -30.52 18.66 5.56
CA SER A 729 -30.53 20.14 5.52
C SER A 729 -30.35 20.65 4.09
N ASN A 730 -29.35 20.13 3.38
CA ASN A 730 -29.10 20.47 1.98
C ASN A 730 -30.22 19.95 1.05
N ALA A 731 -30.71 18.73 1.27
CA ALA A 731 -31.79 18.13 0.48
C ALA A 731 -33.12 18.91 0.56
N THR A 732 -33.30 19.73 1.59
CA THR A 732 -34.50 20.54 1.82
C THR A 732 -34.26 22.04 1.73
N ARG A 733 -33.03 22.49 1.44
CA ARG A 733 -32.65 23.92 1.50
C ARG A 733 -33.51 24.79 0.60
N LEU A 734 -33.62 24.44 -0.69
CA LEU A 734 -34.35 25.26 -1.67
C LEU A 734 -35.82 25.42 -1.25
N GLN A 735 -36.46 24.32 -0.86
CA GLN A 735 -37.85 24.34 -0.41
C GLN A 735 -37.99 25.17 0.88
N LYS A 736 -37.04 25.12 1.83
CA LYS A 736 -37.05 25.96 3.04
C LYS A 736 -36.88 27.45 2.73
N GLN A 737 -36.01 27.79 1.78
CA GLN A 737 -35.79 29.18 1.34
C GLN A 737 -37.03 29.74 0.64
N GLU A 738 -37.59 29.01 -0.32
CA GLU A 738 -38.82 29.38 -1.02
C GLU A 738 -40.01 29.49 -0.06
N LEU A 739 -40.12 28.58 0.93
CA LEU A 739 -41.19 28.62 1.93
C LEU A 739 -41.10 29.90 2.78
N THR A 740 -39.88 30.31 3.13
CA THR A 740 -39.63 31.56 3.86
C THR A 740 -40.01 32.79 3.03
N GLN A 741 -39.74 32.78 1.72
CA GLN A 741 -40.10 33.87 0.80
C GLN A 741 -41.63 33.98 0.63
N LEU A 742 -42.31 32.85 0.41
CA LEU A 742 -43.77 32.80 0.33
C LEU A 742 -44.41 33.25 1.65
N GLN A 743 -43.83 32.87 2.80
CA GLN A 743 -44.28 33.34 4.11
C GLN A 743 -44.16 34.86 4.26
N ASN A 744 -43.04 35.44 3.84
CA ASN A 744 -42.86 36.91 3.88
C ASN A 744 -43.85 37.63 2.96
N ARG A 745 -44.15 37.04 1.79
CA ARG A 745 -45.16 37.56 0.86
C ARG A 745 -46.57 37.50 1.46
N LEU A 746 -46.94 36.38 2.10
CA LEU A 746 -48.21 36.26 2.83
C LEU A 746 -48.33 37.31 3.94
N ASN A 747 -47.26 37.54 4.71
CA ASN A 747 -47.24 38.57 5.76
C ASN A 747 -47.42 39.99 5.20
N LEU A 748 -46.74 40.29 4.08
CA LEU A 748 -46.85 41.58 3.39
C LEU A 748 -48.27 41.80 2.84
N LEU A 749 -48.81 40.82 2.12
CA LEU A 749 -50.17 40.88 1.58
C LEU A 749 -51.20 41.03 2.70
N GLY A 750 -51.05 40.29 3.80
CA GLY A 750 -51.89 40.43 4.99
C GLY A 750 -51.82 41.84 5.60
N SER A 751 -50.63 42.46 5.62
CA SER A 751 -50.44 43.83 6.10
C SER A 751 -51.02 44.89 5.14
N GLN A 752 -50.96 44.65 3.83
CA GLN A 752 -51.54 45.55 2.81
C GLN A 752 -53.05 45.52 2.83
N ILE A 753 -53.65 44.33 2.97
CA ILE A 753 -55.09 44.16 3.19
C ILE A 753 -55.52 44.93 4.44
N LYS A 754 -54.75 44.81 5.54
CA LYS A 754 -54.98 45.59 6.77
C LYS A 754 -54.98 47.11 6.53
N ASN A 755 -53.98 47.64 5.84
CA ASN A 755 -53.82 49.09 5.64
C ASN A 755 -54.87 49.73 4.72
N GLN A 756 -55.43 48.97 3.76
CA GLN A 756 -56.52 49.45 2.91
C GLN A 756 -57.89 49.37 3.59
N THR A 757 -58.01 48.66 4.72
CA THR A 757 -59.30 48.41 5.40
C THR A 757 -59.51 49.33 6.61
N ASN A 758 -59.42 50.66 6.43
CA ASN A 758 -59.58 51.66 7.50
C ASN A 758 -61.00 51.73 8.14
N SER A 759 -61.88 50.75 7.91
CA SER A 759 -63.30 50.79 8.30
C SER A 759 -63.84 49.58 9.09
N PHE A 760 -63.08 48.53 9.46
CA PHE A 760 -63.72 47.35 10.07
C PHE A 760 -62.88 46.62 11.15
N ILE A 761 -63.06 47.04 12.41
CA ILE A 761 -62.36 46.56 13.63
C ILE A 761 -62.53 45.04 13.91
N LYS A 762 -63.62 44.39 13.48
CA LYS A 762 -63.86 42.96 13.76
C LYS A 762 -63.11 41.97 12.86
N GLY A 763 -63.02 42.26 11.56
CA GLY A 763 -62.26 41.43 10.61
C GLY A 763 -60.75 41.57 10.79
N ASP A 764 -60.30 42.79 11.08
CA ASP A 764 -58.89 43.12 11.33
C ASP A 764 -58.31 42.41 12.57
N THR A 765 -59.13 42.22 13.61
CA THR A 765 -58.72 41.46 14.81
C THR A 765 -58.60 39.96 14.51
N MET A 766 -59.45 39.40 13.63
CA MET A 766 -59.41 37.98 13.25
C MET A 766 -58.27 37.67 12.29
N ILE A 767 -57.99 38.53 11.31
CA ILE A 767 -56.84 38.39 10.40
C ILE A 767 -55.51 38.56 11.16
N ASN A 768 -55.39 39.53 12.09
CA ASN A 768 -54.20 39.64 12.94
C ASN A 768 -54.02 38.41 13.84
N ASN A 769 -55.08 37.95 14.51
CA ASN A 769 -55.02 36.74 15.33
C ASN A 769 -54.68 35.50 14.48
N GLN A 770 -55.15 35.43 13.24
CA GLN A 770 -54.82 34.32 12.33
C GLN A 770 -53.40 34.41 11.79
N GLY A 771 -52.91 35.59 11.42
CA GLY A 771 -51.51 35.80 11.01
C GLY A 771 -50.52 35.45 12.12
N VAL A 772 -50.82 35.85 13.36
CA VAL A 772 -50.04 35.46 14.55
C VAL A 772 -50.14 33.95 14.82
N ARG A 773 -51.32 33.33 14.67
CA ARG A 773 -51.48 31.87 14.82
C ARG A 773 -50.78 31.08 13.71
N ASN A 774 -50.78 31.56 12.46
CA ASN A 774 -50.03 30.96 11.35
C ASN A 774 -48.51 31.03 11.64
N MET A 775 -48.03 32.16 12.18
CA MET A 775 -46.64 32.35 12.60
C MET A 775 -46.25 31.40 13.75
N VAL A 776 -47.13 31.21 14.74
CA VAL A 776 -46.91 30.28 15.87
C VAL A 776 -46.95 28.81 15.40
N GLY A 777 -47.92 28.44 14.55
CA GLY A 777 -48.03 27.09 13.98
C GLY A 777 -46.85 26.73 13.07
N LEU A 778 -46.36 27.67 12.27
CA LEU A 778 -45.14 27.51 11.49
C LEU A 778 -43.90 27.42 12.39
N GLY A 779 -43.79 28.28 13.40
CA GLY A 779 -42.75 28.18 14.41
C GLY A 779 -42.74 26.80 15.07
N SER A 780 -43.92 26.23 15.35
CA SER A 780 -44.04 24.86 15.87
C SER A 780 -43.60 23.80 14.85
N TYR A 781 -44.03 23.89 13.58
CA TYR A 781 -43.64 22.94 12.53
C TYR A 781 -42.13 22.99 12.21
N LEU A 782 -41.55 24.19 12.12
CA LEU A 782 -40.11 24.37 11.92
C LEU A 782 -39.33 23.90 13.15
N ASN A 783 -39.81 24.18 14.37
CA ASN A 783 -39.23 23.64 15.59
C ASN A 783 -39.34 22.11 15.66
N GLU A 784 -40.41 21.50 15.14
CA GLU A 784 -40.56 20.04 15.08
C GLU A 784 -39.62 19.41 14.04
N ILE A 785 -39.40 20.07 12.90
CA ILE A 785 -38.37 19.68 11.92
C ILE A 785 -36.98 19.81 12.54
N ASP A 786 -36.70 20.91 13.25
CA ASP A 786 -35.42 21.14 13.90
C ASP A 786 -35.20 20.17 15.07
N ASN A 787 -36.24 19.84 15.82
CA ASN A 787 -36.21 18.79 16.85
C ASN A 787 -35.97 17.42 16.22
N THR A 788 -36.57 17.12 15.08
CA THR A 788 -36.31 15.88 14.33
C THR A 788 -34.87 15.85 13.81
N ASN A 789 -34.36 16.96 13.26
CA ASN A 789 -32.96 17.11 12.87
C ASN A 789 -32.02 16.90 14.06
N ASN A 790 -32.35 17.46 15.23
CA ASN A 790 -31.57 17.29 16.45
C ASN A 790 -31.64 15.86 17.01
N LYS A 791 -32.79 15.17 16.90
CA LYS A 791 -32.91 13.74 17.22
C LYS A 791 -32.09 12.87 16.26
N ILE A 792 -32.05 13.20 14.97
CA ILE A 792 -31.19 12.54 13.98
C ILE A 792 -29.72 12.75 14.33
N LYS A 793 -29.30 13.98 14.70
CA LYS A 793 -27.94 14.27 15.20
C LYS A 793 -27.58 13.42 16.42
N ALA A 794 -28.52 13.19 17.32
CA ALA A 794 -28.30 12.47 18.59
C ALA A 794 -28.34 10.93 18.47
N THR A 795 -28.71 10.37 17.30
CA THR A 795 -28.90 8.91 17.17
C THR A 795 -27.69 8.25 16.53
N THR A 796 -26.77 7.77 17.36
CA THR A 796 -25.76 6.78 16.99
C THR A 796 -26.33 5.37 17.13
N GLY A 797 -26.67 4.74 16.00
CA GLY A 797 -26.95 3.30 15.94
C GLY A 797 -28.34 2.87 16.42
N GLY A 798 -29.13 2.29 15.51
CA GLY A 798 -30.24 1.39 15.85
C GLY A 798 -31.66 1.98 15.88
N ASN A 799 -31.87 3.24 16.26
CA ASN A 799 -33.22 3.79 16.48
C ASN A 799 -33.77 4.67 15.36
N LEU A 800 -33.09 4.76 14.19
CA LEU A 800 -33.56 5.57 13.06
C LEU A 800 -34.98 5.16 12.61
N GLN A 801 -35.33 3.87 12.67
CA GLN A 801 -36.67 3.39 12.29
C GLN A 801 -37.80 4.01 13.13
N ASN A 802 -37.55 4.31 14.42
CA ASN A 802 -38.52 4.98 15.27
C ASN A 802 -38.67 6.45 14.88
N ILE A 803 -37.57 7.11 14.47
CA ILE A 803 -37.58 8.48 13.93
C ILE A 803 -38.27 8.53 12.56
N LEU A 804 -38.06 7.52 11.70
CA LEU A 804 -38.75 7.38 10.40
C LEU A 804 -40.25 7.26 10.59
N ASN A 805 -40.67 6.37 11.50
CA ASN A 805 -42.08 6.18 11.82
C ASN A 805 -42.68 7.44 12.45
N ASP A 806 -41.98 8.12 13.36
CA ASP A 806 -42.41 9.38 13.99
C ASP A 806 -42.55 10.50 12.94
N SER A 807 -41.56 10.62 12.04
CA SER A 807 -41.58 11.60 10.94
C SER A 807 -42.70 11.32 9.94
N ASP A 808 -42.88 10.05 9.54
CA ASP A 808 -43.97 9.63 8.66
C ASP A 808 -45.33 9.86 9.34
N ILE A 809 -45.47 9.62 10.65
CA ILE A 809 -46.68 9.90 11.42
C ILE A 809 -46.98 11.40 11.47
N VAL A 810 -46.00 12.25 11.77
CA VAL A 810 -46.18 13.72 11.81
C VAL A 810 -46.55 14.26 10.42
N VAL A 811 -45.85 13.81 9.38
CA VAL A 811 -46.13 14.16 7.98
C VAL A 811 -47.53 13.69 7.53
N LEU A 812 -47.89 12.45 7.85
CA LEU A 812 -49.22 11.89 7.55
C LEU A 812 -50.31 12.59 8.35
N GLN A 813 -50.08 12.90 9.62
CA GLN A 813 -51.03 13.57 10.50
C GLN A 813 -51.33 14.99 10.01
N GLN A 814 -50.31 15.75 9.61
CA GLN A 814 -50.54 17.08 9.04
C GLN A 814 -51.28 16.97 7.69
N ASN A 815 -50.83 16.12 6.76
CA ASN A 815 -51.53 15.91 5.47
C ASN A 815 -52.98 15.42 5.64
N TYR A 816 -53.26 14.53 6.61
CA TYR A 816 -54.61 14.07 6.92
C TYR A 816 -55.47 15.15 7.57
N ASN A 817 -54.93 15.94 8.51
CA ASN A 817 -55.65 17.07 9.09
C ASN A 817 -56.03 18.08 8.00
N TYR A 818 -55.12 18.41 7.09
CA TYR A 818 -55.42 19.30 5.95
C TYR A 818 -56.53 18.73 5.03
N LEU A 819 -56.46 17.46 4.63
CA LEU A 819 -57.44 16.85 3.73
C LEU A 819 -58.82 16.66 4.40
N PHE A 820 -58.83 16.20 5.64
CA PHE A 820 -60.04 15.94 6.42
C PHE A 820 -60.82 17.23 6.68
N TRP A 821 -60.14 18.28 7.12
CA TRP A 821 -60.79 19.57 7.38
C TRP A 821 -61.24 20.25 6.07
N SER A 822 -60.51 20.11 4.96
CA SER A 822 -60.92 20.64 3.65
C SER A 822 -62.23 20.00 3.13
N ILE A 823 -62.37 18.66 3.27
CA ILE A 823 -63.59 17.93 2.89
C ILE A 823 -64.77 18.31 3.79
N LEU A 824 -64.52 18.46 5.10
CA LEU A 824 -65.56 18.89 6.04
C LEU A 824 -66.02 20.33 5.75
N ALA A 825 -65.13 21.21 5.26
CA ALA A 825 -65.44 22.60 4.91
C ALA A 825 -66.38 22.69 3.71
N ALA A 826 -66.02 21.98 2.63
CA ALA A 826 -66.82 21.91 1.41
C ALA A 826 -68.21 21.32 1.70
N GLY A 827 -68.27 20.30 2.57
CA GLY A 827 -69.54 19.73 3.05
C GLY A 827 -70.39 20.75 3.82
N THR A 828 -69.81 21.52 4.73
CA THR A 828 -70.55 22.55 5.48
C THR A 828 -71.01 23.70 4.59
N VAL A 829 -70.21 24.14 3.61
CA VAL A 829 -70.59 25.19 2.65
C VAL A 829 -71.74 24.71 1.75
N LEU A 830 -71.71 23.46 1.28
CA LEU A 830 -72.81 22.87 0.49
C LEU A 830 -74.11 22.72 1.30
N ILE A 831 -74.01 22.39 2.59
CA ILE A 831 -75.17 22.29 3.50
C ILE A 831 -75.72 23.69 3.79
N SER A 832 -74.86 24.68 4.06
CA SER A 832 -75.26 26.08 4.29
C SER A 832 -75.89 26.72 3.04
N MET A 833 -75.36 26.43 1.84
CA MET A 833 -75.94 26.87 0.56
C MET A 833 -77.30 26.22 0.26
N ASN A 834 -77.57 25.02 0.78
CA ASN A 834 -78.86 24.35 0.61
C ASN A 834 -79.91 24.81 1.63
N ILE A 835 -79.48 25.27 2.82
CA ILE A 835 -80.36 25.83 3.85
C ILE A 835 -80.80 27.26 3.48
N ILE A 836 -79.98 28.03 2.76
CA ILE A 836 -80.33 29.38 2.26
C ILE A 836 -81.29 29.33 1.04
N LYS A 837 -81.51 28.15 0.44
CA LYS A 837 -82.45 27.94 -0.68
C LYS A 837 -83.86 27.51 -0.25
N LYS A 838 -84.20 27.55 1.04
CA LYS A 838 -85.58 27.37 1.53
C LYS A 838 -86.08 28.60 2.26
#